data_AF-W7INC5-F1
#
_entry.id   AF-W7INC5-F1
#
_cell.length_a   1.000
_cell.length_b   1.000
_cell.length_c   1.000
_cell.angle_alpha   90.00
_cell.angle_beta   90.00
_cell.angle_gamma   90.00
#
_symmetry.space_group_name_H-M   'P 1'
#
loop_
_entity.id
_entity.type
_entity.pdbx_description
1 polymer ?
#
loop_
_entity_poly.entity_id
_entity_poly.type
_entity_poly.pdbx_seq_one_letter_code
_entity_poly.pdbx_strand_id
1 'polypeptide(L)'
;MAQRVRPIRSIRFLTAVLAGVLVTPFLFDQPHSDQDHNERHVVATAAALVPTATKLPRTGWTATATTGTAAAVLDGNPATVWETAAAGPLPQSITIDTRRTQPVSGLVYAPRTTGGTGVLGQYEIRLSLDGTTWGAPVAAGTAADDATAKAFSFAVTGTRFVRLTALTEAGNRAPRVAAAEVDLLGDPGAPVPMTPLARTGWTAAASDQETLRENGAAANVLDGNAATHWHSRYAVITPLPHSITLDLKQPTAVGGLLYRPRASGANGRIGEYRVAVSTDGTAFTDVSSGAWPDTAAVQDARFSQVATARYVRLTALTEAGNRGPWTSAAEINLLGPLPGTQLPLSRAGWTATSAALVDNDPATHWRTTGSGLSFTVDLQREQPLSSVVVTPRGDSAEGRLGAFSVAVSTDGTTFGPAAATGTWATDATPKAIALTGTPTARYVRVSTTQTVAAAAEFHAYGPPAQPIAVGPLNRDGWVATASDQETAAEDGRAANVLDGSDATIWHSRWSGTAAPLPHWITLDMRAPQTVAGLQVRPRGDSGNGNIGQYRIELSADGVTFGAPVATGTWPDGSAVRTVRFPEAQARYVRLTALTEAGNRGPWSSAAEIDVLAASAAPDASVTGLWGATVGFPIVPVASALLPNNKLLTWSAYAADNFGGSNGYTQTAIMDLTTGQVTQRRIDNTGHDMFCPGISMLADGRVLVAGGSDAKKASIYNPTTDTWSASGELNTARGYQSQTTLSTGEAFTVGGSWSGGEGGKVGEVYSPAGNSWRTLSGVRPEPFLTVDPQGVYRADNHTWLFAVGGGRVFHAGPSRRMNWVSTTGTGSVTDAGLRGDSADAMNGNAVMYDVGKILTVGGAPAYQNADATARAYTVDITTGSPVVQRVGDMAYPRAFANSVVLPNGTVVVIGGQAYPVPFSDQTAVLTPELWNPVTGTFTRLAPMAVPRTYHSVANLLPDGRVFSGGGGLCGTCATNHPDGQILTPPYLLNPDGTPKPRPTITSAPTTAANGAAVTIGTDRAVTGFALMRVGSTTHTVDTDQRRIPLTPIPLSPTSHQITIPTDPGVALPGSYLLFALDADGVPSTAKEIRIGQ
;
A
#
# COMPACT_ATOMS: atom_id res chain seq x y z
N MET A 1 46.95 -46.02 28.58
CA MET A 1 47.91 -46.24 29.68
C MET A 1 48.10 -44.95 30.47
N ALA A 2 48.82 -45.02 31.59
CA ALA A 2 49.22 -43.88 32.44
C ALA A 2 50.12 -42.86 31.70
N GLN A 3 50.45 -41.65 32.19
CA GLN A 3 49.82 -40.67 33.12
C GLN A 3 50.88 -39.54 33.31
N ARG A 4 50.49 -38.26 33.51
CA ARG A 4 51.39 -37.11 33.82
C ARG A 4 52.28 -36.70 32.60
N VAL A 5 52.93 -35.53 32.52
CA VAL A 5 53.50 -34.62 33.54
C VAL A 5 53.11 -33.13 33.33
N ARG A 6 53.15 -32.38 34.44
CA ARG A 6 52.86 -30.93 34.68
C ARG A 6 54.09 -30.37 35.46
N PRO A 7 54.21 -29.10 35.92
CA PRO A 7 53.44 -27.84 35.74
C PRO A 7 54.38 -26.58 35.67
N ILE A 8 53.98 -25.43 36.26
CA ILE A 8 54.82 -24.39 36.97
C ILE A 8 55.54 -23.35 36.06
N ARG A 9 55.59 -22.01 36.31
CA ARG A 9 55.03 -20.98 37.26
C ARG A 9 55.24 -19.57 36.60
N SER A 10 54.73 -18.38 36.99
CA SER A 10 53.65 -17.85 37.87
C SER A 10 53.43 -16.34 37.45
N ILE A 11 53.28 -15.23 38.21
CA ILE A 11 53.30 -14.89 39.66
C ILE A 11 52.71 -13.47 39.94
N ARG A 12 52.03 -13.28 41.10
CA ARG A 12 51.60 -11.99 41.74
C ARG A 12 50.52 -11.16 41.00
N PHE A 13 49.62 -10.39 41.63
CA PHE A 13 49.26 -10.06 43.04
C PHE A 13 47.87 -9.35 43.06
N LEU A 14 47.12 -9.04 44.15
CA LEU A 14 47.09 -9.35 45.60
C LEU A 14 45.73 -8.89 46.21
N THR A 15 45.06 -9.70 47.07
CA THR A 15 43.93 -9.35 48.02
C THR A 15 42.63 -8.74 47.45
N ALA A 16 41.47 -8.69 48.15
CA ALA A 16 40.72 -9.55 49.13
C ALA A 16 39.34 -8.83 49.37
N VAL A 17 38.23 -9.39 49.89
CA VAL A 17 37.96 -10.16 51.13
C VAL A 17 36.61 -10.94 51.00
N LEU A 18 36.44 -11.97 51.84
CA LEU A 18 35.26 -12.80 52.26
C LEU A 18 33.84 -12.16 52.19
N ALA A 19 32.69 -12.89 52.23
CA ALA A 19 32.30 -14.33 52.16
C ALA A 19 30.74 -14.42 52.10
N GLY A 20 30.03 -15.54 51.86
CA GLY A 20 30.40 -16.93 51.51
C GLY A 20 29.27 -17.94 51.87
N VAL A 21 29.56 -19.26 51.76
CA VAL A 21 28.77 -20.43 52.32
C VAL A 21 27.45 -20.81 51.59
N LEU A 22 27.02 -22.08 51.43
CA LEU A 22 27.67 -23.39 51.13
C LEU A 22 26.56 -24.47 50.83
N VAL A 23 26.95 -25.66 50.33
CA VAL A 23 26.19 -26.94 50.25
C VAL A 23 25.15 -27.14 49.12
N THR A 24 25.52 -28.01 48.17
CA THR A 24 24.65 -28.95 47.41
C THR A 24 24.67 -30.33 48.11
N PRO A 25 23.67 -31.26 48.01
CA PRO A 25 23.59 -32.16 46.84
C PRO A 25 22.26 -32.96 46.55
N PHE A 26 22.24 -33.72 45.43
CA PHE A 26 21.51 -35.01 45.19
C PHE A 26 19.95 -35.02 45.14
N LEU A 27 19.21 -36.02 44.58
CA LEU A 27 19.49 -37.25 43.79
C LEU A 27 18.24 -37.63 42.91
N PHE A 28 18.44 -37.98 41.62
CA PHE A 28 17.70 -38.90 40.70
C PHE A 28 16.14 -39.02 40.54
N ASP A 29 15.81 -39.39 39.28
CA ASP A 29 14.76 -40.32 38.78
C ASP A 29 13.31 -39.92 38.37
N GLN A 30 12.72 -40.77 37.52
CA GLN A 30 11.40 -40.76 36.86
C GLN A 30 10.60 -42.06 37.23
N PRO A 31 9.42 -42.46 36.68
CA PRO A 31 8.49 -41.84 35.69
C PRO A 31 6.96 -41.95 35.99
N HIS A 32 6.13 -41.48 35.02
CA HIS A 32 4.76 -41.91 34.62
C HIS A 32 3.45 -41.69 35.45
N SER A 33 2.44 -41.18 34.71
CA SER A 33 0.98 -41.48 34.66
C SER A 33 -0.02 -41.12 35.78
N ASP A 34 -0.92 -40.19 35.40
CA ASP A 34 -2.41 -40.29 35.35
C ASP A 34 -3.36 -39.99 36.55
N GLN A 35 -4.33 -39.10 36.19
CA GLN A 35 -5.73 -38.90 36.62
C GLN A 35 -6.18 -38.12 37.90
N ASP A 36 -6.98 -37.09 37.59
CA ASP A 36 -8.29 -36.66 38.16
C ASP A 36 -8.44 -35.85 39.48
N HIS A 37 -8.82 -34.57 39.25
CA HIS A 37 -9.87 -33.78 39.92
C HIS A 37 -9.74 -33.15 41.33
N ASN A 38 -9.86 -31.81 41.34
CA ASN A 38 -10.50 -30.92 42.34
C ASN A 38 -9.80 -30.75 43.73
N GLU A 39 -9.83 -29.59 44.41
CA GLU A 39 -10.50 -28.29 44.14
C GLU A 39 -9.75 -27.10 44.83
N ARG A 40 -9.90 -25.89 44.25
CA ARG A 40 -9.79 -24.53 44.86
C ARG A 40 -8.67 -24.19 45.86
N HIS A 41 -7.81 -23.24 45.43
CA HIS A 41 -7.83 -21.89 46.00
C HIS A 41 -7.65 -20.85 44.88
N VAL A 42 -8.29 -19.68 44.99
CA VAL A 42 -8.36 -18.66 43.93
C VAL A 42 -8.06 -17.28 44.49
N VAL A 43 -7.12 -16.56 43.87
CA VAL A 43 -7.09 -15.09 43.83
C VAL A 43 -6.71 -14.65 42.40
N ALA A 44 -7.37 -13.59 41.93
CA ALA A 44 -7.27 -12.98 40.60
C ALA A 44 -5.97 -12.12 40.45
N THR A 45 -5.50 -11.62 39.29
CA THR A 45 -5.91 -11.71 37.87
C THR A 45 -4.76 -11.18 36.98
N ALA A 46 -4.68 -11.63 35.73
CA ALA A 46 -4.18 -10.82 34.62
C ALA A 46 -4.90 -11.25 33.32
N ALA A 47 -5.58 -10.34 32.63
CA ALA A 47 -6.34 -10.66 31.44
C ALA A 47 -5.47 -10.58 30.17
N ALA A 48 -5.69 -11.49 29.22
CA ALA A 48 -5.11 -11.38 27.88
C ALA A 48 -5.78 -10.22 27.12
N LEU A 49 -4.98 -9.40 26.42
CA LEU A 49 -5.44 -8.23 25.66
C LEU A 49 -4.81 -8.19 24.27
N VAL A 50 -5.67 -7.93 23.28
CA VAL A 50 -5.41 -7.72 21.84
C VAL A 50 -6.55 -6.79 21.35
N PRO A 51 -6.38 -5.86 20.39
CA PRO A 51 -5.20 -5.49 19.59
C PRO A 51 -4.72 -4.04 19.86
N THR A 52 -3.94 -3.45 18.94
CA THR A 52 -3.37 -2.10 18.97
C THR A 52 -4.37 -0.93 18.83
N ALA A 53 -5.69 -1.16 18.92
CA ALA A 53 -6.68 -0.09 18.92
C ALA A 53 -6.75 0.58 20.31
N THR A 54 -6.24 1.81 20.43
CA THR A 54 -6.21 2.53 21.70
C THR A 54 -7.58 3.08 22.10
N LYS A 55 -7.84 3.20 23.41
CA LYS A 55 -8.96 3.98 23.94
C LYS A 55 -8.83 5.44 23.51
N LEU A 56 -9.84 5.97 22.83
CA LEU A 56 -9.87 7.37 22.41
C LEU A 56 -10.09 8.29 23.64
N PRO A 57 -9.46 9.47 23.70
CA PRO A 57 -9.59 10.37 24.84
C PRO A 57 -11.02 10.93 24.95
N ARG A 58 -11.67 10.68 26.08
CA ARG A 58 -13.08 11.05 26.38
C ARG A 58 -13.33 12.56 26.56
N THR A 59 -12.32 13.40 26.34
CA THR A 59 -12.32 14.81 26.72
C THR A 59 -13.47 15.58 26.09
N GLY A 60 -14.40 16.06 26.91
CA GLY A 60 -15.58 16.83 26.50
C GLY A 60 -16.74 16.02 25.93
N TRP A 61 -16.64 14.69 25.84
CA TRP A 61 -17.73 13.82 25.38
C TRP A 61 -18.93 13.87 26.34
N THR A 62 -20.09 13.46 25.86
CA THR A 62 -21.30 13.28 26.69
C THR A 62 -22.00 11.98 26.37
N ALA A 63 -22.56 11.32 27.39
CA ALA A 63 -23.39 10.14 27.24
C ALA A 63 -24.87 10.46 27.54
N THR A 64 -25.77 9.84 26.81
CA THR A 64 -27.21 9.76 27.10
C THR A 64 -27.64 8.29 27.12
N ALA A 65 -28.78 7.98 27.74
CA ALA A 65 -29.31 6.62 27.79
C ALA A 65 -30.84 6.61 27.74
N THR A 66 -31.41 5.46 27.37
CA THR A 66 -32.87 5.26 27.28
C THR A 66 -33.58 5.45 28.63
N THR A 67 -32.93 5.08 29.73
CA THR A 67 -33.34 5.38 31.12
C THR A 67 -32.11 5.61 32.00
N GLY A 68 -32.26 6.29 33.14
CA GLY A 68 -31.16 6.51 34.10
C GLY A 68 -30.13 7.58 33.70
N THR A 69 -29.21 7.90 34.62
CA THR A 69 -28.17 8.92 34.41
C THR A 69 -26.92 8.33 33.75
N ALA A 70 -26.76 8.55 32.46
CA ALA A 70 -25.68 7.95 31.66
C ALA A 70 -24.26 8.49 31.95
N ALA A 71 -24.12 9.61 32.69
CA ALA A 71 -22.83 10.26 32.92
C ALA A 71 -21.76 9.35 33.54
N ALA A 72 -22.17 8.36 34.35
CA ALA A 72 -21.27 7.40 34.98
C ALA A 72 -20.40 6.63 33.98
N VAL A 73 -20.91 6.30 32.78
CA VAL A 73 -20.19 5.46 31.80
C VAL A 73 -18.99 6.14 31.13
N LEU A 74 -18.75 7.42 31.45
CA LEU A 74 -17.64 8.22 30.93
C LEU A 74 -16.77 8.81 32.05
N ASP A 75 -17.11 8.66 33.33
CA ASP A 75 -16.48 9.43 34.42
C ASP A 75 -15.09 8.93 34.85
N GLY A 76 -14.73 7.69 34.51
CA GLY A 76 -13.41 7.10 34.80
C GLY A 76 -13.35 6.33 36.13
N ASN A 77 -14.48 6.20 36.84
CA ASN A 77 -14.57 5.56 38.15
C ASN A 77 -15.43 4.26 38.07
N PRO A 78 -14.83 3.06 38.05
CA PRO A 78 -15.57 1.79 37.95
C PRO A 78 -16.39 1.41 39.20
N ALA A 79 -16.48 2.29 40.19
CA ALA A 79 -17.41 2.19 41.32
C ALA A 79 -18.73 2.95 41.10
N THR A 80 -18.77 3.94 40.21
CA THR A 80 -20.02 4.49 39.67
C THR A 80 -20.53 3.58 38.54
N VAL A 81 -21.86 3.49 38.41
CA VAL A 81 -22.50 2.68 37.36
C VAL A 81 -23.71 3.41 36.80
N TRP A 82 -23.91 3.29 35.50
CA TRP A 82 -25.24 3.45 34.91
C TRP A 82 -26.00 2.13 35.06
N GLU A 83 -27.27 2.19 35.47
CA GLU A 83 -28.20 1.07 35.48
C GLU A 83 -29.57 1.55 34.97
N THR A 84 -30.22 0.73 34.13
CA THR A 84 -31.58 1.00 33.64
C THR A 84 -32.58 1.00 34.78
N ALA A 85 -33.58 1.89 34.73
CA ALA A 85 -34.59 2.00 35.78
C ALA A 85 -35.30 0.67 36.03
N ALA A 86 -35.51 0.31 37.30
CA ALA A 86 -35.88 -1.04 37.78
C ALA A 86 -37.26 -1.60 37.31
N ALA A 87 -37.96 -0.90 36.41
CA ALA A 87 -39.24 -1.29 35.82
C ALA A 87 -39.29 -1.14 34.29
N GLY A 88 -38.18 -0.82 33.63
CA GLY A 88 -38.12 -0.64 32.17
C GLY A 88 -37.77 -1.96 31.45
N PRO A 89 -38.55 -2.42 30.45
CA PRO A 89 -38.18 -3.59 29.66
C PRO A 89 -36.99 -3.29 28.73
N LEU A 90 -36.26 -4.35 28.38
CA LEU A 90 -35.30 -4.33 27.28
C LEU A 90 -36.05 -4.33 25.92
N PRO A 91 -35.51 -3.73 24.84
CA PRO A 91 -34.15 -3.19 24.74
C PRO A 91 -33.94 -1.83 25.41
N GLN A 92 -32.71 -1.58 25.85
CA GLN A 92 -32.27 -0.30 26.46
C GLN A 92 -30.89 0.06 25.88
N SER A 93 -30.57 1.35 25.74
CA SER A 93 -29.33 1.79 25.09
C SER A 93 -28.57 2.89 25.83
N ILE A 94 -27.26 2.92 25.60
CA ILE A 94 -26.35 4.05 25.87
C ILE A 94 -25.98 4.66 24.51
N THR A 95 -25.96 5.98 24.40
CA THR A 95 -25.42 6.72 23.26
C THR A 95 -24.30 7.66 23.72
N ILE A 96 -23.10 7.50 23.19
CA ILE A 96 -21.97 8.42 23.38
C ILE A 96 -21.96 9.43 22.22
N ASP A 97 -21.85 10.72 22.53
CA ASP A 97 -21.52 11.81 21.62
C ASP A 97 -20.07 12.25 21.86
N THR A 98 -19.21 12.09 20.85
CA THR A 98 -17.79 12.49 20.90
C THR A 98 -17.56 13.99 20.63
N ARG A 99 -18.65 14.77 20.51
CA ARG A 99 -18.73 16.23 20.19
C ARG A 99 -18.17 16.67 18.84
N ARG A 100 -17.42 15.81 18.17
CA ARG A 100 -16.84 15.98 16.84
C ARG A 100 -16.83 14.63 16.13
N THR A 101 -16.90 14.64 14.79
CA THR A 101 -16.69 13.42 13.99
C THR A 101 -15.22 12.98 14.08
N GLN A 102 -14.98 11.71 14.41
CA GLN A 102 -13.63 11.12 14.50
C GLN A 102 -13.65 9.62 14.12
N PRO A 103 -12.53 9.01 13.71
CA PRO A 103 -12.48 7.59 13.39
C PRO A 103 -12.69 6.73 14.65
N VAL A 104 -13.62 5.77 14.57
CA VAL A 104 -13.88 4.76 15.61
C VAL A 104 -13.83 3.38 14.96
N SER A 105 -13.14 2.44 15.61
CA SER A 105 -12.95 1.04 15.17
C SER A 105 -13.41 0.01 16.19
N GLY A 106 -13.91 0.45 17.35
CA GLY A 106 -14.46 -0.45 18.35
C GLY A 106 -15.06 0.25 19.56
N LEU A 107 -15.52 -0.56 20.52
CA LEU A 107 -16.09 -0.16 21.80
C LEU A 107 -15.68 -1.17 22.87
N VAL A 108 -15.38 -0.72 24.08
CA VAL A 108 -15.17 -1.59 25.25
C VAL A 108 -16.22 -1.27 26.30
N TYR A 109 -17.01 -2.27 26.66
CA TYR A 109 -18.02 -2.23 27.73
C TYR A 109 -17.46 -2.88 28.99
N ALA A 110 -17.52 -2.19 30.13
CA ALA A 110 -17.22 -2.79 31.43
C ALA A 110 -18.52 -3.11 32.21
N PRO A 111 -18.76 -4.38 32.60
CA PRO A 111 -19.85 -4.74 33.49
C PRO A 111 -19.75 -4.05 34.86
N ARG A 112 -20.89 -3.96 35.56
CA ARG A 112 -20.92 -3.58 36.98
C ARG A 112 -20.23 -4.65 37.84
N THR A 113 -19.42 -4.22 38.80
CA THR A 113 -18.56 -5.09 39.64
C THR A 113 -19.27 -5.71 40.85
N THR A 114 -20.49 -5.26 41.16
CA THR A 114 -21.29 -5.71 42.32
C THR A 114 -22.73 -6.03 41.91
N GLY A 115 -23.42 -6.93 42.62
CA GLY A 115 -24.88 -7.15 42.45
C GLY A 115 -25.31 -8.25 41.46
N GLY A 116 -24.38 -8.94 40.79
CA GLY A 116 -24.60 -10.24 40.13
C GLY A 116 -25.70 -10.33 39.05
N THR A 117 -26.13 -9.19 38.51
CA THR A 117 -27.25 -9.04 37.57
C THR A 117 -27.06 -7.78 36.74
N GLY A 118 -27.65 -7.72 35.55
CA GLY A 118 -27.56 -6.55 34.66
C GLY A 118 -26.33 -6.55 33.75
N VAL A 119 -25.72 -7.71 33.51
CA VAL A 119 -24.62 -7.87 32.54
C VAL A 119 -25.20 -7.87 31.13
N LEU A 120 -24.55 -7.20 30.19
CA LEU A 120 -24.95 -7.17 28.77
C LEU A 120 -25.04 -8.59 28.19
N GLY A 121 -26.21 -8.99 27.68
CA GLY A 121 -26.44 -10.26 27.00
C GLY A 121 -26.33 -10.13 25.48
N GLN A 122 -27.46 -10.28 24.77
CA GLN A 122 -27.54 -9.95 23.35
C GLN A 122 -27.43 -8.44 23.14
N TYR A 123 -26.75 -8.01 22.08
CA TYR A 123 -26.46 -6.61 21.81
C TYR A 123 -26.40 -6.27 20.32
N GLU A 124 -26.59 -5.00 19.99
CA GLU A 124 -26.18 -4.38 18.73
C GLU A 124 -25.42 -3.06 19.00
N ILE A 125 -24.52 -2.69 18.09
CA ILE A 125 -23.81 -1.41 18.07
C ILE A 125 -24.10 -0.71 16.75
N ARG A 126 -24.53 0.56 16.81
CA ARG A 126 -24.81 1.41 15.64
C ARG A 126 -24.02 2.71 15.73
N LEU A 127 -23.74 3.30 14.56
CA LEU A 127 -23.03 4.57 14.39
C LEU A 127 -23.95 5.63 13.76
N SER A 128 -23.66 6.91 14.02
CA SER A 128 -24.41 8.05 13.50
C SER A 128 -23.57 9.34 13.49
N LEU A 129 -23.84 10.24 12.55
CA LEU A 129 -23.19 11.56 12.45
C LEU A 129 -24.01 12.69 13.12
N ASP A 130 -25.32 12.49 13.28
CA ASP A 130 -26.30 13.49 13.72
C ASP A 130 -27.02 13.12 15.04
N GLY A 131 -26.89 11.87 15.49
CA GLY A 131 -27.53 11.32 16.69
C GLY A 131 -28.98 10.86 16.46
N THR A 132 -29.55 11.10 15.29
CA THR A 132 -30.96 10.87 14.94
C THR A 132 -31.11 9.84 13.82
N THR A 133 -30.26 9.89 12.80
CA THR A 133 -30.17 8.92 11.70
C THR A 133 -29.13 7.85 12.05
N TRP A 134 -29.55 6.59 12.13
CA TRP A 134 -28.70 5.48 12.59
C TRP A 134 -28.50 4.44 11.49
N GLY A 135 -27.25 4.02 11.28
CA GLY A 135 -26.91 2.99 10.31
C GLY A 135 -27.39 1.59 10.69
N ALA A 136 -27.09 0.62 9.81
CA ALA A 136 -27.15 -0.80 10.17
C ALA A 136 -26.18 -1.11 11.33
N PRO A 137 -26.40 -2.20 12.10
CA PRO A 137 -25.46 -2.61 13.14
C PRO A 137 -24.06 -2.87 12.57
N VAL A 138 -23.03 -2.23 13.13
CA VAL A 138 -21.62 -2.45 12.77
C VAL A 138 -21.01 -3.61 13.55
N ALA A 139 -21.61 -3.96 14.70
CA ALA A 139 -21.37 -5.19 15.44
C ALA A 139 -22.68 -5.61 16.12
N ALA A 140 -22.92 -6.91 16.22
CA ALA A 140 -24.03 -7.48 16.98
C ALA A 140 -23.67 -8.91 17.41
N GLY A 141 -24.26 -9.39 18.50
CA GLY A 141 -23.98 -10.74 19.00
C GLY A 141 -24.52 -10.99 20.40
N THR A 142 -23.91 -11.95 21.11
CA THR A 142 -24.16 -12.22 22.53
C THR A 142 -22.84 -12.09 23.28
N ALA A 143 -22.81 -11.31 24.35
CA ALA A 143 -21.64 -11.22 25.23
C ALA A 143 -21.70 -12.30 26.32
N ALA A 144 -20.53 -12.72 26.83
CA ALA A 144 -20.43 -13.76 27.85
C ALA A 144 -20.88 -13.26 29.24
N ASP A 145 -21.53 -14.14 29.99
CA ASP A 145 -22.08 -13.86 31.33
C ASP A 145 -21.00 -13.90 32.42
N ASP A 146 -20.13 -12.90 32.41
CA ASP A 146 -19.04 -12.77 33.37
C ASP A 146 -18.63 -11.30 33.56
N ALA A 147 -17.92 -11.01 34.66
CA ALA A 147 -17.56 -9.65 35.07
C ALA A 147 -16.38 -9.00 34.29
N THR A 148 -15.78 -9.67 33.31
CA THR A 148 -14.70 -9.07 32.49
C THR A 148 -15.22 -8.03 31.51
N ALA A 149 -14.39 -7.04 31.18
CA ALA A 149 -14.69 -6.08 30.13
C ALA A 149 -14.80 -6.77 28.76
N LYS A 150 -15.79 -6.36 27.95
CA LYS A 150 -16.10 -6.92 26.64
C LYS A 150 -15.68 -5.92 25.57
N ALA A 151 -14.76 -6.30 24.70
CA ALA A 151 -14.32 -5.50 23.55
C ALA A 151 -15.05 -5.95 22.29
N PHE A 152 -15.49 -4.97 21.49
CA PHE A 152 -16.18 -5.19 20.22
C PHE A 152 -15.46 -4.36 19.14
N SER A 153 -15.07 -4.99 18.04
CA SER A 153 -14.32 -4.35 16.95
C SER A 153 -15.15 -4.33 15.66
N PHE A 154 -14.98 -3.30 14.86
CA PHE A 154 -15.65 -3.10 13.57
C PHE A 154 -14.78 -2.25 12.63
N ALA A 155 -15.17 -2.15 11.34
CA ALA A 155 -14.42 -1.39 10.35
C ALA A 155 -14.29 0.10 10.75
N VAL A 156 -13.09 0.66 10.56
CA VAL A 156 -12.77 2.05 10.94
C VAL A 156 -13.74 3.01 10.26
N THR A 157 -14.60 3.65 11.04
CA THR A 157 -15.68 4.50 10.53
C THR A 157 -15.61 5.88 11.17
N GLY A 158 -15.64 6.94 10.35
CA GLY A 158 -15.76 8.32 10.83
C GLY A 158 -17.17 8.55 11.38
N THR A 159 -17.30 8.76 12.70
CA THR A 159 -18.59 8.91 13.38
C THR A 159 -18.51 9.98 14.48
N ARG A 160 -19.65 10.54 14.88
CA ARG A 160 -19.77 11.42 16.06
C ARG A 160 -20.52 10.74 17.21
N PHE A 161 -21.49 9.89 16.86
CA PHE A 161 -22.32 9.20 17.83
C PHE A 161 -22.14 7.68 17.72
N VAL A 162 -22.07 7.01 18.87
CA VAL A 162 -21.98 5.56 18.98
C VAL A 162 -23.05 5.09 19.96
N ARG A 163 -23.93 4.19 19.53
CA ARG A 163 -24.98 3.61 20.36
C ARG A 163 -24.72 2.13 20.59
N LEU A 164 -24.68 1.73 21.86
CA LEU A 164 -24.73 0.35 22.31
C LEU A 164 -26.16 0.07 22.79
N THR A 165 -26.85 -0.86 22.15
CA THR A 165 -28.19 -1.32 22.56
C THR A 165 -28.08 -2.71 23.17
N ALA A 166 -28.50 -2.86 24.42
CA ALA A 166 -28.73 -4.16 25.04
C ALA A 166 -30.11 -4.69 24.63
N LEU A 167 -30.14 -5.91 24.08
CA LEU A 167 -31.36 -6.62 23.68
C LEU A 167 -31.82 -7.61 24.77
N THR A 168 -30.87 -8.26 25.47
CA THR A 168 -31.14 -9.11 26.64
C THR A 168 -30.13 -8.89 27.76
N GLU A 169 -30.45 -9.36 28.97
CA GLU A 169 -29.51 -9.49 30.10
C GLU A 169 -28.84 -10.88 30.03
N ALA A 170 -27.54 -10.94 30.28
CA ALA A 170 -26.82 -12.21 30.28
C ALA A 170 -27.38 -13.14 31.38
N GLY A 171 -27.71 -14.38 31.03
CA GLY A 171 -28.33 -15.33 31.97
C GLY A 171 -29.82 -15.10 32.27
N ASN A 172 -30.48 -14.06 31.71
CA ASN A 172 -31.91 -13.76 31.89
C ASN A 172 -32.38 -13.68 33.37
N ARG A 173 -31.52 -13.21 34.28
CA ARG A 173 -31.77 -13.11 35.72
C ARG A 173 -32.62 -11.89 36.08
N ALA A 174 -32.56 -10.82 35.29
CA ALA A 174 -33.40 -9.64 35.46
C ALA A 174 -33.61 -8.85 34.14
N PRO A 175 -34.76 -8.17 33.95
CA PRO A 175 -35.02 -7.34 32.77
C PRO A 175 -34.35 -5.95 32.90
N ARG A 176 -33.04 -5.91 33.10
CA ARG A 176 -32.26 -4.67 33.25
C ARG A 176 -30.84 -4.83 32.71
N VAL A 177 -30.15 -3.74 32.42
CA VAL A 177 -28.72 -3.75 32.08
C VAL A 177 -28.02 -2.60 32.79
N ALA A 178 -26.73 -2.77 33.03
CA ALA A 178 -25.87 -1.78 33.65
C ALA A 178 -24.48 -1.75 32.99
N ALA A 179 -23.81 -0.61 33.09
CA ALA A 179 -22.43 -0.40 32.66
C ALA A 179 -21.70 0.38 33.74
N ALA A 180 -20.50 -0.06 34.11
CA ALA A 180 -19.57 0.78 34.87
C ALA A 180 -18.94 1.80 33.93
N GLU A 181 -18.39 1.33 32.81
CA GLU A 181 -17.62 2.15 31.86
C GLU A 181 -17.92 1.77 30.41
N VAL A 182 -17.88 2.75 29.51
CA VAL A 182 -17.88 2.52 28.06
C VAL A 182 -16.82 3.38 27.38
N ASP A 183 -15.79 2.73 26.83
CA ASP A 183 -14.77 3.37 25.99
C ASP A 183 -15.04 3.16 24.51
N LEU A 184 -14.62 4.11 23.68
CA LEU A 184 -14.52 3.92 22.24
C LEU A 184 -13.05 3.64 21.87
N LEU A 185 -12.85 2.70 20.96
CA LEU A 185 -11.55 2.37 20.40
C LEU A 185 -11.40 3.02 19.03
N GLY A 186 -10.17 3.44 18.71
CA GLY A 186 -9.83 3.95 17.40
C GLY A 186 -8.32 3.94 17.19
N ASP A 187 -7.91 4.03 15.93
CA ASP A 187 -6.63 4.67 15.63
C ASP A 187 -6.80 6.18 15.93
N PRO A 188 -6.02 6.77 16.86
CA PRO A 188 -6.07 8.21 17.10
C PRO A 188 -5.57 9.01 15.88
N GLY A 189 -4.86 8.32 14.97
CA GLY A 189 -3.94 8.90 14.01
C GLY A 189 -2.71 9.45 14.73
N ALA A 190 -1.52 9.19 14.19
CA ALA A 190 -0.51 10.24 14.26
C ALA A 190 -1.12 11.45 13.53
N PRO A 191 -1.36 12.60 14.19
CA PRO A 191 -2.03 13.72 13.55
C PRO A 191 -1.15 14.18 12.39
N VAL A 192 -1.61 13.94 11.16
CA VAL A 192 -0.92 14.36 9.92
C VAL A 192 -0.47 15.80 10.12
N PRO A 193 0.83 16.12 10.06
CA PRO A 193 1.30 17.47 10.33
C PRO A 193 0.65 18.46 9.37
N MET A 194 -0.32 19.21 9.88
CA MET A 194 -1.03 20.23 9.12
C MET A 194 -0.39 21.57 9.37
N THR A 195 -0.19 22.35 8.31
CA THR A 195 0.28 23.74 8.40
C THR A 195 -0.82 24.70 7.92
N PRO A 196 -0.90 25.94 8.41
CA PRO A 196 -1.71 26.98 7.79
C PRO A 196 -1.34 27.14 6.32
N LEU A 197 -2.32 27.01 5.43
CA LEU A 197 -2.16 27.17 3.99
C LEU A 197 -1.90 28.64 3.64
N ALA A 198 -1.03 28.87 2.65
CA ALA A 198 -0.76 30.21 2.14
C ALA A 198 -2.00 30.81 1.47
N ARG A 199 -2.53 31.90 2.04
CA ARG A 199 -3.79 32.54 1.62
C ARG A 199 -3.66 33.46 0.40
N THR A 200 -2.56 33.32 -0.35
CA THR A 200 -2.20 34.22 -1.46
C THR A 200 -3.23 34.18 -2.58
N GLY A 201 -3.87 35.31 -2.86
CA GLY A 201 -4.90 35.44 -3.90
C GLY A 201 -6.28 34.87 -3.53
N TRP A 202 -6.47 34.40 -2.29
CA TRP A 202 -7.76 33.90 -1.83
C TRP A 202 -8.77 35.04 -1.66
N THR A 203 -10.07 34.73 -1.75
CA THR A 203 -11.14 35.70 -1.48
C THR A 203 -12.20 35.09 -0.58
N ALA A 204 -12.73 35.87 0.35
CA ALA A 204 -13.81 35.46 1.25
C ALA A 204 -15.15 36.14 0.87
N ALA A 205 -16.23 35.38 0.93
CA ALA A 205 -17.61 35.86 0.79
C ALA A 205 -18.47 35.34 1.94
N ALA A 206 -19.21 36.21 2.60
CA ALA A 206 -20.10 35.85 3.71
C ALA A 206 -21.58 35.96 3.29
N SER A 207 -22.45 35.18 3.93
CA SER A 207 -23.90 35.27 3.75
C SER A 207 -24.48 36.60 4.24
N ASP A 208 -23.79 37.26 5.17
CA ASP A 208 -24.15 38.57 5.70
C ASP A 208 -22.90 39.31 6.21
N GLN A 209 -22.88 40.65 6.13
CA GLN A 209 -21.75 41.47 6.60
C GLN A 209 -22.14 42.91 6.96
N GLU A 210 -21.66 43.40 8.10
CA GLU A 210 -21.79 44.79 8.53
C GLU A 210 -20.70 45.66 7.87
N THR A 211 -21.08 46.40 6.82
CA THR A 211 -20.18 47.35 6.14
C THR A 211 -20.76 48.77 6.12
N LEU A 212 -21.79 49.06 6.93
CA LEU A 212 -22.43 50.36 7.00
C LEU A 212 -22.08 51.11 8.29
N ARG A 213 -21.85 50.40 9.41
CA ARG A 213 -21.50 50.99 10.71
C ARG A 213 -20.08 50.66 11.21
N GLU A 214 -19.47 49.61 10.68
CA GLU A 214 -18.06 49.28 10.91
C GLU A 214 -17.44 48.65 9.64
N ASN A 215 -16.13 48.40 9.66
CA ASN A 215 -15.49 47.53 8.67
C ASN A 215 -15.60 46.07 9.10
N GLY A 216 -16.78 45.47 8.97
CA GLY A 216 -17.07 44.06 9.26
C GLY A 216 -17.05 43.16 8.02
N ALA A 217 -16.32 43.53 6.97
CA ALA A 217 -16.33 42.85 5.67
C ALA A 217 -15.77 41.42 5.72
N ALA A 218 -16.30 40.52 4.89
CA ALA A 218 -15.88 39.12 4.81
C ALA A 218 -14.37 38.95 4.50
N ALA A 219 -13.80 39.85 3.69
CA ALA A 219 -12.38 39.82 3.32
C ALA A 219 -11.41 39.92 4.52
N ASN A 220 -11.85 40.51 5.63
CA ASN A 220 -11.02 40.72 6.82
C ASN A 220 -10.53 39.40 7.43
N VAL A 221 -11.22 38.27 7.23
CA VAL A 221 -10.77 36.97 7.77
C VAL A 221 -9.53 36.39 7.07
N LEU A 222 -9.05 37.04 6.01
CA LEU A 222 -7.89 36.65 5.20
C LEU A 222 -6.73 37.66 5.29
N ASP A 223 -6.90 38.80 5.98
CA ASP A 223 -5.96 39.93 5.91
C ASP A 223 -4.71 39.79 6.80
N GLY A 224 -4.71 38.85 7.76
CA GLY A 224 -3.60 38.60 8.69
C GLY A 224 -3.58 39.53 9.92
N ASN A 225 -4.54 40.44 10.06
CA ASN A 225 -4.63 41.42 11.12
C ASN A 225 -5.73 41.07 12.12
N ALA A 226 -5.36 40.49 13.25
CA ALA A 226 -6.32 40.09 14.29
C ALA A 226 -7.06 41.24 15.01
N ALA A 227 -6.84 42.50 14.62
CA ALA A 227 -7.62 43.66 15.05
C ALA A 227 -8.77 44.03 14.10
N THR A 228 -8.74 43.58 12.84
CA THR A 228 -9.90 43.57 11.92
C THR A 228 -10.69 42.28 12.11
N HIS A 229 -11.96 42.27 11.67
CA HIS A 229 -12.84 41.10 11.74
C HIS A 229 -13.95 41.17 10.69
N TRP A 230 -14.47 40.01 10.29
CA TRP A 230 -15.80 39.88 9.70
C TRP A 230 -16.85 39.93 10.82
N HIS A 231 -17.97 40.63 10.60
CA HIS A 231 -19.15 40.60 11.46
C HIS A 231 -20.42 40.57 10.61
N SER A 232 -21.40 39.77 10.99
CA SER A 232 -22.77 39.84 10.44
C SER A 232 -23.41 41.21 10.75
N ARG A 233 -24.48 41.59 10.08
CA ARG A 233 -25.16 42.87 10.36
C ARG A 233 -25.74 42.89 11.77
N TYR A 234 -25.62 44.06 12.39
CA TYR A 234 -26.32 44.40 13.63
C TYR A 234 -27.09 45.72 13.50
N ALA A 235 -26.84 46.51 12.44
CA ALA A 235 -27.74 47.57 12.03
C ALA A 235 -29.09 47.01 11.51
N VAL A 236 -29.06 45.81 10.93
CA VAL A 236 -30.23 45.01 10.50
C VAL A 236 -29.94 43.57 10.93
N ILE A 237 -30.81 42.96 11.75
CA ILE A 237 -30.50 41.65 12.35
C ILE A 237 -30.98 40.53 11.42
N THR A 238 -30.04 39.75 10.89
CA THR A 238 -30.32 38.54 10.10
C THR A 238 -30.25 37.29 10.99
N PRO A 239 -31.26 36.39 11.00
CA PRO A 239 -31.20 35.14 11.77
C PRO A 239 -30.01 34.25 11.41
N LEU A 240 -29.60 33.39 12.35
CA LEU A 240 -28.70 32.26 12.08
C LEU A 240 -29.44 31.18 11.24
N PRO A 241 -28.73 30.33 10.47
CA PRO A 241 -27.26 30.23 10.38
C PRO A 241 -26.63 31.30 9.48
N HIS A 242 -25.42 31.75 9.84
CA HIS A 242 -24.57 32.54 8.94
C HIS A 242 -23.43 31.68 8.42
N SER A 243 -22.87 32.01 7.27
CA SER A 243 -21.69 31.32 6.74
C SER A 243 -20.69 32.27 6.10
N ILE A 244 -19.44 31.84 6.07
CA ILE A 244 -18.36 32.47 5.33
C ILE A 244 -17.63 31.41 4.50
N THR A 245 -17.46 31.70 3.22
CA THR A 245 -16.89 30.83 2.20
C THR A 245 -15.59 31.43 1.69
N LEU A 246 -14.51 30.67 1.76
CA LEU A 246 -13.21 31.04 1.20
C LEU A 246 -13.08 30.38 -0.19
N ASP A 247 -12.70 31.14 -1.22
CA ASP A 247 -12.26 30.63 -2.53
C ASP A 247 -10.73 30.65 -2.59
N LEU A 248 -10.14 29.46 -2.62
CA LEU A 248 -8.71 29.20 -2.66
C LEU A 248 -8.13 29.36 -4.09
N LYS A 249 -8.96 29.69 -5.07
CA LYS A 249 -8.70 29.85 -6.52
C LYS A 249 -8.30 28.58 -7.27
N GLN A 250 -7.68 27.62 -6.61
CA GLN A 250 -7.27 26.33 -7.16
C GLN A 250 -7.66 25.17 -6.22
N PRO A 251 -7.92 23.96 -6.74
CA PRO A 251 -8.13 22.77 -5.92
C PRO A 251 -6.90 22.50 -5.04
N THR A 252 -7.10 22.54 -3.72
CA THR A 252 -6.05 22.48 -2.70
C THR A 252 -6.39 21.38 -1.70
N ALA A 253 -5.40 20.66 -1.18
CA ALA A 253 -5.63 19.67 -0.12
C ALA A 253 -5.88 20.39 1.22
N VAL A 254 -7.01 20.13 1.87
CA VAL A 254 -7.40 20.73 3.16
C VAL A 254 -7.82 19.61 4.12
N GLY A 255 -7.30 19.63 5.35
CA GLY A 255 -7.57 18.67 6.42
C GLY A 255 -8.05 19.30 7.73
N GLY A 256 -8.31 20.61 7.75
CA GLY A 256 -8.88 21.31 8.89
C GLY A 256 -9.06 22.81 8.68
N LEU A 257 -9.58 23.47 9.71
CA LEU A 257 -9.80 24.91 9.80
C LEU A 257 -9.43 25.41 11.20
N LEU A 258 -8.79 26.57 11.29
CA LEU A 258 -8.63 27.37 12.50
C LEU A 258 -9.57 28.59 12.45
N TYR A 259 -10.35 28.76 13.51
CA TYR A 259 -11.25 29.89 13.72
C TYR A 259 -10.70 30.77 14.85
N ARG A 260 -10.47 32.06 14.57
CA ARG A 260 -10.09 33.05 15.59
C ARG A 260 -11.27 33.99 15.89
N PRO A 261 -11.84 33.93 17.11
CA PRO A 261 -12.79 34.94 17.58
C PRO A 261 -12.23 36.37 17.48
N ARG A 262 -13.10 37.37 17.33
CA ARG A 262 -12.68 38.78 17.34
C ARG A 262 -12.16 39.22 18.71
N ALA A 263 -11.16 40.10 18.70
CA ALA A 263 -10.55 40.62 19.93
C ALA A 263 -11.40 41.72 20.61
N SER A 264 -12.24 42.41 19.85
CA SER A 264 -12.98 43.61 20.27
C SER A 264 -14.23 43.35 21.13
N GLY A 265 -14.69 42.11 21.25
CA GLY A 265 -15.84 41.76 22.08
C GLY A 265 -16.23 40.29 22.00
N ALA A 266 -17.03 39.82 22.96
CA ALA A 266 -17.47 38.43 23.01
C ALA A 266 -18.66 38.10 22.09
N ASN A 267 -19.46 39.10 21.72
CA ASN A 267 -20.66 38.89 20.91
C ASN A 267 -20.30 38.42 19.49
N GLY A 268 -21.03 37.42 18.99
CA GLY A 268 -20.84 36.84 17.67
C GLY A 268 -19.78 35.73 17.64
N ARG A 269 -19.56 35.02 18.75
CA ARG A 269 -18.70 33.83 18.76
C ARG A 269 -19.44 32.62 18.24
N ILE A 270 -18.83 31.87 17.33
CA ILE A 270 -19.43 30.64 16.78
C ILE A 270 -19.47 29.57 17.87
N GLY A 271 -20.67 29.05 18.16
CA GLY A 271 -20.90 27.89 19.03
C GLY A 271 -20.91 26.60 18.22
N GLU A 272 -22.09 26.10 17.90
CA GLU A 272 -22.24 24.97 16.97
C GLU A 272 -21.87 25.38 15.54
N TYR A 273 -21.17 24.49 14.83
CA TYR A 273 -20.64 24.76 13.50
C TYR A 273 -20.70 23.56 12.55
N ARG A 274 -20.63 23.86 11.26
CA ARG A 274 -20.51 22.92 10.14
C ARG A 274 -19.46 23.45 9.17
N VAL A 275 -18.44 22.65 8.86
CA VAL A 275 -17.43 22.95 7.82
C VAL A 275 -17.63 22.01 6.65
N ALA A 276 -17.79 22.60 5.47
CA ALA A 276 -18.00 21.88 4.21
C ALA A 276 -17.06 22.37 3.12
N VAL A 277 -16.70 21.49 2.19
CA VAL A 277 -15.76 21.74 1.08
C VAL A 277 -16.44 21.60 -0.27
N SER A 278 -15.93 22.30 -1.28
CA SER A 278 -16.39 22.23 -2.66
C SER A 278 -15.24 22.44 -3.63
N THR A 279 -15.35 21.93 -4.85
CA THR A 279 -14.44 22.22 -5.97
C THR A 279 -15.03 23.20 -6.98
N ASP A 280 -16.35 23.32 -7.07
CA ASP A 280 -17.08 24.21 -8.00
C ASP A 280 -17.56 25.52 -7.35
N GLY A 281 -17.78 25.53 -6.03
CA GLY A 281 -18.24 26.68 -5.26
C GLY A 281 -19.76 26.76 -5.13
N THR A 282 -20.49 25.80 -5.71
CA THR A 282 -21.96 25.71 -5.60
C THR A 282 -22.37 24.58 -4.66
N ALA A 283 -21.76 23.40 -4.79
CA ALA A 283 -22.13 22.21 -4.05
C ALA A 283 -21.07 21.83 -3.01
N PHE A 284 -21.49 21.69 -1.76
CA PHE A 284 -20.61 21.55 -0.61
C PHE A 284 -20.84 20.24 0.15
N THR A 285 -19.79 19.45 0.31
CA THR A 285 -19.77 18.20 1.09
C THR A 285 -19.22 18.47 2.49
N ASP A 286 -19.87 17.96 3.53
CA ASP A 286 -19.37 18.10 4.90
C ASP A 286 -18.07 17.35 5.13
N VAL A 287 -17.20 17.96 5.94
CA VAL A 287 -15.92 17.36 6.36
C VAL A 287 -15.67 17.46 7.87
N SER A 288 -16.36 18.38 8.56
CA SER A 288 -16.27 18.55 10.01
C SER A 288 -17.53 19.23 10.58
N SER A 289 -17.91 18.86 11.79
CA SER A 289 -18.95 19.54 12.57
C SER A 289 -18.70 19.33 14.06
N GLY A 290 -19.23 20.25 14.88
CA GLY A 290 -19.08 20.19 16.33
C GLY A 290 -19.61 21.44 17.01
N ALA A 291 -19.17 21.67 18.25
CA ALA A 291 -19.47 22.87 19.02
C ALA A 291 -18.21 23.41 19.70
N TRP A 292 -17.97 24.72 19.59
CA TRP A 292 -16.87 25.41 20.25
C TRP A 292 -17.34 26.11 21.55
N PRO A 293 -16.49 26.17 22.59
CA PRO A 293 -16.77 26.89 23.83
C PRO A 293 -16.73 28.42 23.64
N ASP A 294 -17.48 29.15 24.46
CA ASP A 294 -17.50 30.61 24.49
C ASP A 294 -16.21 31.21 25.08
N THR A 295 -15.17 31.34 24.26
CA THR A 295 -13.87 31.89 24.66
C THR A 295 -13.26 32.78 23.57
N ALA A 296 -12.23 33.55 23.94
CA ALA A 296 -11.43 34.35 23.01
C ALA A 296 -10.27 33.56 22.38
N ALA A 297 -10.02 32.32 22.82
CA ALA A 297 -8.97 31.47 22.27
C ALA A 297 -9.29 31.04 20.83
N VAL A 298 -8.25 30.78 20.03
CA VAL A 298 -8.38 30.15 18.71
C VAL A 298 -8.95 28.75 18.88
N GLN A 299 -9.91 28.39 18.01
CA GLN A 299 -10.55 27.08 17.96
C GLN A 299 -10.14 26.34 16.68
N ASP A 300 -10.23 25.01 16.67
CA ASP A 300 -10.02 24.22 15.46
C ASP A 300 -11.19 23.27 15.12
N ALA A 301 -11.31 22.98 13.82
CA ALA A 301 -12.22 22.02 13.23
C ALA A 301 -11.41 21.13 12.28
N ARG A 302 -11.00 19.96 12.77
CA ARG A 302 -10.28 18.95 11.96
C ARG A 302 -11.26 18.18 11.09
N PHE A 303 -10.81 17.81 9.90
CA PHE A 303 -11.62 17.01 8.98
C PHE A 303 -11.40 15.52 9.28
N SER A 304 -12.40 14.68 9.03
CA SER A 304 -12.27 13.22 9.21
C SER A 304 -11.28 12.58 8.22
N GLN A 305 -11.08 13.21 7.06
CA GLN A 305 -10.07 12.89 6.04
C GLN A 305 -9.60 14.19 5.37
N VAL A 306 -8.42 14.17 4.72
CA VAL A 306 -7.99 15.29 3.87
C VAL A 306 -8.83 15.30 2.60
N ALA A 307 -9.44 16.45 2.28
CA ALA A 307 -10.28 16.64 1.11
C ALA A 307 -9.66 17.65 0.13
N THR A 308 -9.81 17.40 -1.17
CA THR A 308 -9.42 18.37 -2.21
C THR A 308 -10.53 19.40 -2.39
N ALA A 309 -10.24 20.66 -2.07
CA ALA A 309 -11.20 21.76 -2.04
C ALA A 309 -10.65 22.97 -2.81
N ARG A 310 -11.48 23.59 -3.66
CA ARG A 310 -11.26 24.97 -4.12
C ARG A 310 -11.99 25.97 -3.22
N TYR A 311 -13.09 25.56 -2.60
CA TYR A 311 -13.87 26.40 -1.69
C TYR A 311 -14.08 25.70 -0.36
N VAL A 312 -14.00 26.43 0.74
CA VAL A 312 -14.31 25.92 2.08
C VAL A 312 -15.26 26.88 2.78
N ARG A 313 -16.38 26.36 3.27
CA ARG A 313 -17.46 27.12 3.92
C ARG A 313 -17.56 26.74 5.39
N LEU A 314 -17.29 27.69 6.28
CA LEU A 314 -17.63 27.61 7.69
C LEU A 314 -19.05 28.17 7.88
N THR A 315 -19.93 27.39 8.51
CA THR A 315 -21.30 27.77 8.84
C THR A 315 -21.47 27.78 10.36
N ALA A 316 -21.89 28.91 10.91
CA ALA A 316 -22.26 29.06 12.31
C ALA A 316 -23.75 28.72 12.47
N LEU A 317 -24.04 27.75 13.34
CA LEU A 317 -25.40 27.29 13.63
C LEU A 317 -25.97 27.97 14.89
N THR A 318 -25.12 28.21 15.90
CA THR A 318 -25.47 28.93 17.15
C THR A 318 -24.39 29.94 17.55
N GLU A 319 -24.75 30.92 18.38
CA GLU A 319 -23.80 31.84 19.05
C GLU A 319 -23.42 31.26 20.42
N ALA A 320 -22.12 31.16 20.71
CA ALA A 320 -21.60 30.35 21.81
C ALA A 320 -22.04 30.80 23.21
N GLY A 321 -22.41 32.07 23.39
CA GLY A 321 -22.94 32.63 24.64
C GLY A 321 -24.46 32.84 24.63
N ASN A 322 -25.16 32.35 23.60
CA ASN A 322 -26.59 32.59 23.34
C ASN A 322 -27.01 34.07 23.41
N ARG A 323 -26.13 34.98 22.94
CA ARG A 323 -26.33 36.44 23.09
C ARG A 323 -27.33 37.02 22.08
N GLY A 324 -27.44 36.39 20.92
CA GLY A 324 -28.27 36.80 19.79
C GLY A 324 -27.74 36.20 18.49
N PRO A 325 -28.43 36.40 17.36
CA PRO A 325 -28.14 35.72 16.10
C PRO A 325 -27.04 36.43 15.31
N TRP A 326 -25.86 36.62 15.91
CA TRP A 326 -24.73 37.28 15.29
C TRP A 326 -23.56 36.32 15.07
N THR A 327 -22.75 36.59 14.05
CA THR A 327 -21.53 35.81 13.76
C THR A 327 -20.35 36.74 13.48
N SER A 328 -19.17 36.38 13.98
CA SER A 328 -17.94 37.14 13.74
C SER A 328 -16.70 36.24 13.77
N ALA A 329 -15.67 36.64 13.01
CA ALA A 329 -14.34 36.03 13.01
C ALA A 329 -13.30 37.12 12.77
N ALA A 330 -12.22 37.16 13.57
CA ALA A 330 -11.06 37.98 13.22
C ALA A 330 -10.33 37.38 12.01
N GLU A 331 -9.98 36.10 12.12
CA GLU A 331 -9.14 35.40 11.16
C GLU A 331 -9.66 33.97 10.96
N ILE A 332 -9.62 33.49 9.73
CA ILE A 332 -9.84 32.08 9.39
C ILE A 332 -8.63 31.60 8.59
N ASN A 333 -8.01 30.53 9.08
CA ASN A 333 -6.84 29.91 8.46
C ASN A 333 -7.17 28.44 8.18
N LEU A 334 -7.08 28.01 6.92
CA LEU A 334 -7.27 26.62 6.57
C LEU A 334 -6.00 25.83 6.82
N LEU A 335 -6.16 24.62 7.35
CA LEU A 335 -5.09 23.66 7.60
C LEU A 335 -5.06 22.67 6.45
N GLY A 336 -3.97 22.63 5.71
CA GLY A 336 -3.69 21.56 4.75
C GLY A 336 -2.61 20.63 5.30
N PRO A 337 -2.44 19.42 4.74
CA PRO A 337 -1.19 18.68 4.94
C PRO A 337 -0.01 19.58 4.54
N LEU A 338 1.14 19.42 5.18
CA LEU A 338 2.39 20.02 4.69
C LEU A 338 2.50 19.78 3.17
N PRO A 339 2.79 20.81 2.32
CA PRO A 339 2.82 20.67 0.87
C PRO A 339 3.75 19.55 0.38
N GLY A 340 3.14 18.39 0.15
CA GLY A 340 3.79 17.11 0.37
C GLY A 340 2.81 15.99 0.72
N THR A 341 1.73 15.83 -0.07
CA THR A 341 0.98 14.56 -0.11
C THR A 341 1.74 13.47 -0.89
N GLN A 342 2.81 13.84 -1.60
CA GLN A 342 3.99 12.98 -1.68
C GLN A 342 4.78 13.15 -0.39
N LEU A 343 5.09 12.05 0.27
CA LEU A 343 6.02 12.03 1.40
C LEU A 343 7.35 12.72 0.99
N PRO A 344 8.02 13.46 1.88
CA PRO A 344 9.26 14.14 1.57
C PRO A 344 10.29 13.14 1.04
N LEU A 345 11.11 13.57 0.08
CA LEU A 345 12.24 12.79 -0.40
C LEU A 345 13.09 12.39 0.79
N SER A 346 13.44 11.10 0.87
CA SER A 346 14.15 10.55 2.03
C SER A 346 15.42 11.35 2.31
N ARG A 347 15.54 11.85 3.54
CA ARG A 347 16.65 12.68 3.99
C ARG A 347 17.86 11.87 4.47
N ALA A 348 17.75 10.54 4.49
CA ALA A 348 18.83 9.67 4.92
C ALA A 348 20.04 9.77 3.96
N GLY A 349 21.20 10.11 4.52
CA GLY A 349 22.43 10.40 3.79
C GLY A 349 22.58 11.85 3.33
N TRP A 350 21.58 12.73 3.47
CA TRP A 350 21.73 14.14 3.12
C TRP A 350 22.80 14.81 3.98
N THR A 351 23.51 15.76 3.39
CA THR A 351 24.48 16.60 4.08
C THR A 351 24.14 18.06 3.86
N ALA A 352 24.50 18.94 4.78
CA ALA A 352 24.12 20.34 4.73
C ALA A 352 25.16 21.24 5.40
N THR A 353 25.07 22.56 5.18
CA THR A 353 25.93 23.57 5.83
C THR A 353 25.88 23.53 7.37
N SER A 354 24.86 22.91 7.95
CA SER A 354 24.83 22.42 9.33
C SER A 354 23.98 21.14 9.38
N ALA A 355 24.40 20.15 10.16
CA ALA A 355 23.68 18.89 10.32
C ALA A 355 22.24 19.08 10.85
N ALA A 356 22.00 20.14 11.65
CA ALA A 356 20.68 20.52 12.17
C ALA A 356 19.59 20.57 11.08
N LEU A 357 19.96 21.01 9.87
CA LEU A 357 19.02 21.14 8.74
C LEU A 357 18.44 19.79 8.27
N VAL A 358 19.00 18.67 8.70
CA VAL A 358 18.66 17.32 8.23
C VAL A 358 18.64 16.25 9.34
N ASP A 359 18.84 16.61 10.62
CA ASP A 359 18.95 15.64 11.72
C ASP A 359 17.61 15.19 12.32
N ASN A 360 16.51 15.87 11.98
CA ASN A 360 15.16 15.58 12.46
C ASN A 360 14.92 15.89 13.96
N ASP A 361 15.76 16.73 14.58
CA ASP A 361 15.51 17.31 15.91
C ASP A 361 15.20 18.83 15.83
N PRO A 362 13.93 19.25 15.95
CA PRO A 362 13.54 20.66 15.88
C PRO A 362 14.03 21.52 17.06
N ALA A 363 14.73 20.95 18.05
CA ALA A 363 15.46 21.70 19.07
C ALA A 363 16.84 22.18 18.57
N THR A 364 17.46 21.48 17.62
CA THR A 364 18.68 21.96 16.97
C THR A 364 18.33 23.02 15.91
N HIS A 365 19.31 23.84 15.53
CA HIS A 365 19.15 24.76 14.41
C HIS A 365 20.48 25.25 13.85
N TRP A 366 20.51 25.52 12.55
CA TRP A 366 21.48 26.39 11.93
C TRP A 366 21.20 27.85 12.33
N ARG A 367 22.24 28.64 12.64
CA ARG A 367 22.18 30.09 12.83
C ARG A 367 23.46 30.75 12.33
N THR A 368 23.34 31.89 11.66
CA THR A 368 24.45 32.71 11.18
C THR A 368 24.09 34.21 11.15
N THR A 369 25.09 35.07 11.05
CA THR A 369 24.97 36.55 11.01
C THR A 369 25.90 37.14 9.96
N GLY A 370 25.55 38.31 9.41
CA GLY A 370 26.35 39.00 8.38
C GLY A 370 25.52 39.47 7.20
N SER A 371 25.98 39.20 5.97
CA SER A 371 25.27 39.53 4.72
C SER A 371 25.44 38.42 3.69
N GLY A 372 24.50 38.28 2.73
CA GLY A 372 24.52 37.20 1.76
C GLY A 372 24.26 35.80 2.36
N LEU A 373 23.51 35.74 3.46
CA LEU A 373 23.37 34.54 4.29
C LEU A 373 22.63 33.43 3.53
N SER A 374 23.19 32.23 3.55
CA SER A 374 22.58 31.05 2.92
C SER A 374 23.04 29.74 3.56
N PHE A 375 22.23 28.70 3.38
CA PHE A 375 22.63 27.32 3.58
C PHE A 375 22.41 26.52 2.30
N THR A 376 23.21 25.48 2.12
CA THR A 376 23.08 24.49 1.06
C THR A 376 22.81 23.12 1.68
N VAL A 377 21.91 22.35 1.06
CA VAL A 377 21.66 20.93 1.34
C VAL A 377 22.00 20.14 0.09
N ASP A 378 22.86 19.13 0.25
CA ASP A 378 23.18 18.12 -0.75
C ASP A 378 22.29 16.89 -0.52
N LEU A 379 21.31 16.72 -1.42
CA LEU A 379 20.35 15.63 -1.44
C LEU A 379 20.97 14.28 -1.87
N GLN A 380 22.30 14.25 -2.09
CA GLN A 380 23.15 13.16 -2.61
C GLN A 380 22.84 12.69 -4.04
N ARG A 381 21.59 12.78 -4.49
CA ARG A 381 21.14 12.38 -5.83
C ARG A 381 20.54 13.56 -6.61
N GLU A 382 20.87 13.62 -7.90
CA GLU A 382 20.13 14.43 -8.90
C GLU A 382 18.72 13.88 -9.10
N GLN A 383 17.71 14.67 -8.77
CA GLN A 383 16.30 14.26 -8.85
C GLN A 383 15.37 15.44 -9.14
N PRO A 384 14.24 15.26 -9.84
CA PRO A 384 13.28 16.33 -10.11
C PRO A 384 12.59 16.75 -8.81
N LEU A 385 12.58 18.05 -8.53
CA LEU A 385 11.99 18.64 -7.32
C LEU A 385 10.73 19.46 -7.64
N SER A 386 9.64 19.26 -6.90
CA SER A 386 8.39 20.02 -7.00
C SER A 386 8.25 21.12 -5.94
N SER A 387 8.75 20.88 -4.72
CA SER A 387 8.70 21.83 -3.61
C SER A 387 9.83 21.59 -2.59
N VAL A 388 10.03 22.57 -1.72
CA VAL A 388 10.87 22.46 -0.52
C VAL A 388 10.15 23.06 0.70
N VAL A 389 10.52 22.62 1.89
CA VAL A 389 9.99 23.13 3.17
C VAL A 389 11.15 23.45 4.12
N VAL A 390 11.13 24.61 4.75
CA VAL A 390 12.11 25.04 5.76
C VAL A 390 11.40 25.32 7.10
N THR A 391 11.76 24.61 8.16
CA THR A 391 11.19 24.84 9.50
C THR A 391 12.01 25.90 10.24
N PRO A 392 11.41 27.02 10.69
CA PRO A 392 12.12 27.99 11.52
C PRO A 392 12.48 27.40 12.90
N ARG A 393 13.50 27.94 13.57
CA ARG A 393 13.79 27.58 14.97
C ARG A 393 12.60 27.91 15.88
N GLY A 394 12.25 26.97 16.76
CA GLY A 394 11.06 27.07 17.63
C GLY A 394 11.25 27.98 18.85
N ASP A 395 12.48 28.09 19.35
CA ASP A 395 12.85 28.74 20.62
C ASP A 395 12.90 30.28 20.56
N SER A 396 13.08 30.87 19.38
CA SER A 396 13.22 32.31 19.21
C SER A 396 12.63 32.83 17.89
N ALA A 397 12.23 34.11 17.90
CA ALA A 397 11.90 34.87 16.68
C ALA A 397 13.15 35.41 15.96
N GLU A 398 14.31 35.41 16.62
CA GLU A 398 15.56 35.92 16.09
C GLU A 398 16.08 35.08 14.91
N GLY A 399 16.29 35.72 13.75
CA GLY A 399 16.89 35.11 12.57
C GLY A 399 15.94 34.32 11.67
N ARG A 400 14.64 34.28 11.94
CA ARG A 400 13.68 33.58 11.07
C ARG A 400 13.75 34.12 9.63
N LEU A 401 14.03 33.23 8.69
CA LEU A 401 14.24 33.56 7.27
C LEU A 401 13.05 34.37 6.72
N GLY A 402 13.35 35.58 6.22
CA GLY A 402 12.36 36.59 5.81
C GLY A 402 12.17 36.60 4.30
N ALA A 403 12.69 37.64 3.64
CA ALA A 403 12.87 37.62 2.18
C ALA A 403 13.91 36.55 1.81
N PHE A 404 13.60 35.67 0.86
CA PHE A 404 14.40 34.50 0.51
C PHE A 404 14.49 34.28 -1.00
N SER A 405 15.47 33.48 -1.41
CA SER A 405 15.53 32.83 -2.72
C SER A 405 15.99 31.38 -2.58
N VAL A 406 15.45 30.49 -3.43
CA VAL A 406 15.84 29.09 -3.52
C VAL A 406 16.45 28.85 -4.90
N ALA A 407 17.70 28.41 -4.93
CA ALA A 407 18.42 28.06 -6.16
C ALA A 407 18.84 26.58 -6.12
N VAL A 408 19.00 25.98 -7.29
CA VAL A 408 19.36 24.56 -7.45
C VAL A 408 20.64 24.37 -8.27
N SER A 409 21.30 23.24 -8.06
CA SER A 409 22.53 22.82 -8.73
C SER A 409 22.61 21.29 -8.81
N THR A 410 23.36 20.77 -9.77
CA THR A 410 23.74 19.34 -9.88
C THR A 410 25.15 19.08 -9.36
N ASP A 411 26.06 20.06 -9.47
CA ASP A 411 27.50 19.94 -9.14
C ASP A 411 27.90 20.51 -7.77
N GLY A 412 27.00 21.24 -7.09
CA GLY A 412 27.22 21.86 -5.78
C GLY A 412 28.03 23.16 -5.81
N THR A 413 28.47 23.62 -6.99
CA THR A 413 29.31 24.81 -7.17
C THR A 413 28.64 25.86 -8.08
N THR A 414 28.04 25.40 -9.18
CA THR A 414 27.32 26.20 -10.16
C THR A 414 25.83 26.14 -9.86
N PHE A 415 25.27 27.23 -9.35
CA PHE A 415 23.84 27.35 -9.08
C PHE A 415 23.14 28.15 -10.17
N GLY A 416 22.01 27.62 -10.66
CA GLY A 416 21.17 28.28 -11.65
C GLY A 416 20.43 29.51 -11.11
N PRO A 417 19.58 30.15 -11.94
CA PRO A 417 18.64 31.17 -11.47
C PRO A 417 17.72 30.61 -10.37
N ALA A 418 17.17 31.49 -9.54
CA ALA A 418 16.31 31.08 -8.44
C ALA A 418 15.04 30.37 -8.96
N ALA A 419 14.85 29.11 -8.55
CA ALA A 419 13.67 28.32 -8.86
C ALA A 419 12.44 28.79 -8.07
N ALA A 420 12.64 29.51 -6.96
CA ALA A 420 11.61 30.23 -6.22
C ALA A 420 12.18 31.45 -5.48
N THR A 421 11.36 32.48 -5.29
CA THR A 421 11.67 33.71 -4.52
C THR A 421 10.43 34.20 -3.77
N GLY A 422 10.61 34.94 -2.68
CA GLY A 422 9.49 35.54 -1.96
C GLY A 422 9.87 36.04 -0.57
N THR A 423 8.85 36.20 0.28
CA THR A 423 9.00 36.58 1.69
C THR A 423 8.17 35.65 2.55
N TRP A 424 8.80 35.01 3.54
CA TRP A 424 8.10 34.23 4.57
C TRP A 424 7.73 35.11 5.77
N ALA A 425 6.59 34.82 6.39
CA ALA A 425 6.17 35.46 7.63
C ALA A 425 7.06 35.02 8.81
N THR A 426 7.32 35.94 9.74
CA THR A 426 8.30 35.80 10.85
C THR A 426 7.79 34.98 12.05
N ASP A 427 6.77 34.17 11.85
CA ASP A 427 6.24 33.19 12.80
C ASP A 427 6.97 31.82 12.71
N ALA A 428 6.67 30.91 13.63
CA ALA A 428 7.36 29.62 13.78
C ALA A 428 6.86 28.49 12.84
N THR A 429 5.86 28.70 11.99
CA THR A 429 5.31 27.64 11.12
C THR A 429 6.32 27.18 10.04
N PRO A 430 6.31 25.90 9.64
CA PRO A 430 7.13 25.41 8.52
C PRO A 430 6.81 26.15 7.21
N LYS A 431 7.86 26.65 6.55
CA LYS A 431 7.77 27.50 5.37
C LYS A 431 7.93 26.66 4.10
N ALA A 432 6.79 26.31 3.49
CA ALA A 432 6.74 25.57 2.23
C ALA A 432 6.84 26.49 1.01
N ILE A 433 7.44 26.01 -0.08
CA ILE A 433 7.36 26.65 -1.39
C ILE A 433 7.49 25.66 -2.55
N ALA A 434 6.66 25.83 -3.59
CA ALA A 434 6.78 25.12 -4.86
C ALA A 434 7.92 25.71 -5.72
N LEU A 435 8.61 24.85 -6.48
CA LEU A 435 9.68 25.22 -7.39
C LEU A 435 9.16 25.36 -8.83
N THR A 436 9.62 26.40 -9.52
CA THR A 436 9.20 26.70 -10.89
C THR A 436 9.77 25.67 -11.87
N GLY A 437 8.89 24.97 -12.62
CA GLY A 437 9.29 24.09 -13.73
C GLY A 437 9.81 22.71 -13.34
N THR A 438 9.58 22.25 -12.10
CA THR A 438 10.01 20.93 -11.58
C THR A 438 11.49 20.57 -11.86
N PRO A 439 12.45 21.41 -11.45
CA PRO A 439 13.85 21.27 -11.87
C PRO A 439 14.54 20.03 -11.28
N THR A 440 15.38 19.38 -12.07
CA THR A 440 16.32 18.36 -11.59
C THR A 440 17.43 19.01 -10.77
N ALA A 441 17.67 18.52 -9.56
CA ALA A 441 18.66 19.06 -8.64
C ALA A 441 19.28 17.97 -7.76
N ARG A 442 20.57 18.12 -7.44
CA ARG A 442 21.23 17.41 -6.33
C ARG A 442 21.43 18.31 -5.12
N TYR A 443 21.74 19.59 -5.35
CA TYR A 443 21.99 20.58 -4.31
C TYR A 443 20.90 21.65 -4.33
N VAL A 444 20.37 21.98 -3.15
CA VAL A 444 19.45 23.11 -2.96
C VAL A 444 20.10 24.12 -2.05
N ARG A 445 20.17 25.39 -2.51
CA ARG A 445 20.64 26.52 -1.71
C ARG A 445 19.49 27.46 -1.39
N VAL A 446 19.28 27.72 -0.11
CA VAL A 446 18.32 28.71 0.38
C VAL A 446 19.10 29.93 0.89
N SER A 447 18.86 31.08 0.28
CA SER A 447 19.51 32.36 0.58
C SER A 447 18.51 33.37 1.14
N THR A 448 18.97 34.32 1.97
CA THR A 448 18.16 35.42 2.50
C THR A 448 18.91 36.75 2.47
N THR A 449 18.18 37.86 2.44
CA THR A 449 18.72 39.23 2.57
C THR A 449 18.72 39.74 4.02
N GLN A 450 18.30 38.92 5.00
CA GLN A 450 18.38 39.27 6.42
C GLN A 450 19.84 39.31 6.93
N THR A 451 20.08 40.08 7.99
CA THR A 451 21.39 40.19 8.66
C THR A 451 21.64 39.12 9.74
N VAL A 452 20.58 38.39 10.11
CA VAL A 452 20.61 37.19 10.95
C VAL A 452 19.72 36.14 10.26
N ALA A 453 20.19 34.91 10.16
CA ALA A 453 19.48 33.82 9.50
C ALA A 453 19.54 32.53 10.34
N ALA A 454 18.42 31.85 10.50
CA ALA A 454 18.33 30.60 11.25
C ALA A 454 17.16 29.72 10.78
N ALA A 455 17.36 28.40 10.83
CA ALA A 455 16.38 27.37 10.52
C ALA A 455 16.70 26.09 11.33
N ALA A 456 15.65 25.38 11.76
CA ALA A 456 15.76 24.03 12.30
C ALA A 456 15.95 23.05 11.14
N GLU A 457 14.87 22.72 10.41
CA GLU A 457 14.82 21.63 9.42
C GLU A 457 14.74 22.11 7.96
N PHE A 458 15.17 21.26 7.03
CA PHE A 458 14.94 21.35 5.59
C PHE A 458 14.40 20.03 5.00
N HIS A 459 13.40 20.12 4.12
CA HIS A 459 12.81 19.00 3.37
C HIS A 459 12.65 19.37 1.88
N ALA A 460 12.65 18.38 0.99
CA ALA A 460 12.39 18.53 -0.45
C ALA A 460 11.45 17.42 -0.95
N TYR A 461 10.77 17.65 -2.08
CA TYR A 461 9.69 16.80 -2.58
C TYR A 461 9.81 16.62 -4.10
N GLY A 462 9.40 15.46 -4.63
CA GLY A 462 9.38 15.18 -6.08
C GLY A 462 8.03 15.51 -6.75
N PRO A 463 7.90 15.40 -8.08
CA PRO A 463 6.64 15.62 -8.82
C PRO A 463 5.69 14.40 -8.77
N PRO A 464 4.37 14.60 -8.93
CA PRO A 464 3.37 13.54 -8.82
C PRO A 464 3.32 12.62 -10.05
N ALA A 465 2.83 11.39 -9.84
CA ALA A 465 2.62 10.41 -10.90
C ALA A 465 1.46 10.81 -11.85
N GLN A 466 1.59 10.46 -13.14
CA GLN A 466 0.73 10.97 -14.23
C GLN A 466 -0.33 9.92 -14.68
N PRO A 467 -1.63 10.26 -14.70
CA PRO A 467 -2.70 9.38 -15.23
C PRO A 467 -2.91 9.45 -16.76
N ILE A 468 -3.72 8.51 -17.29
CA ILE A 468 -3.98 8.30 -18.73
C ILE A 468 -5.18 9.14 -19.25
N ALA A 469 -5.23 9.43 -20.56
CA ALA A 469 -6.28 10.19 -21.22
C ALA A 469 -7.45 9.33 -21.77
N VAL A 470 -8.61 9.97 -21.99
CA VAL A 470 -9.89 9.36 -22.44
C VAL A 470 -10.64 10.33 -23.37
N GLY A 471 -11.61 9.84 -24.14
CA GLY A 471 -12.50 10.65 -24.99
C GLY A 471 -13.83 9.94 -25.30
N PRO A 472 -14.85 10.64 -25.83
CA PRO A 472 -16.17 10.06 -26.10
C PRO A 472 -16.18 9.09 -27.29
N LEU A 473 -17.03 8.07 -27.20
CA LEU A 473 -17.39 7.17 -28.31
C LEU A 473 -18.40 7.83 -29.27
N ASN A 474 -18.45 7.34 -30.51
CA ASN A 474 -19.51 7.75 -31.44
C ASN A 474 -20.86 7.13 -31.02
N ARG A 475 -21.91 7.96 -30.95
CA ARG A 475 -23.26 7.63 -30.50
C ARG A 475 -24.24 7.31 -31.64
N ASP A 476 -23.78 7.35 -32.90
CA ASP A 476 -24.60 7.07 -34.08
C ASP A 476 -25.40 5.75 -33.97
N GLY A 477 -26.72 5.84 -34.10
CA GLY A 477 -27.63 4.68 -34.10
C GLY A 477 -27.88 4.02 -32.73
N TRP A 478 -27.32 4.56 -31.65
CA TRP A 478 -27.57 4.13 -30.28
C TRP A 478 -29.03 4.38 -29.87
N VAL A 479 -29.50 3.70 -28.82
CA VAL A 479 -30.84 3.93 -28.24
C VAL A 479 -30.75 4.04 -26.73
N ALA A 480 -31.26 5.14 -26.18
CA ALA A 480 -31.47 5.30 -24.76
C ALA A 480 -32.86 4.82 -24.33
N THR A 481 -32.94 4.17 -23.18
CA THR A 481 -34.19 3.76 -22.51
C THR A 481 -34.09 4.12 -21.04
N ALA A 482 -35.19 4.54 -20.40
CA ALA A 482 -35.19 4.95 -19.00
C ALA A 482 -36.29 4.23 -18.20
N SER A 483 -36.12 4.22 -16.87
CA SER A 483 -37.12 3.71 -15.92
C SER A 483 -38.44 4.48 -15.97
N ASP A 484 -38.36 5.78 -16.27
CA ASP A 484 -39.48 6.69 -16.42
C ASP A 484 -39.06 7.91 -17.27
N GLN A 485 -40.04 8.58 -17.88
CA GLN A 485 -39.82 9.77 -18.70
C GLN A 485 -41.07 10.66 -18.73
N GLU A 486 -40.86 11.97 -18.80
CA GLU A 486 -41.87 12.98 -19.06
C GLU A 486 -42.14 13.10 -20.56
N THR A 487 -43.41 13.05 -20.95
CA THR A 487 -43.87 13.13 -22.35
C THR A 487 -45.26 13.76 -22.50
N ALA A 488 -45.85 14.28 -21.41
CA ALA A 488 -47.20 14.84 -21.37
C ALA A 488 -47.17 16.36 -21.16
N ALA A 489 -46.21 16.87 -20.38
CA ALA A 489 -46.01 18.31 -20.17
C ALA A 489 -44.83 18.91 -20.95
N GLU A 490 -43.78 18.12 -21.20
CA GLU A 490 -42.61 18.50 -22.01
C GLU A 490 -42.05 17.27 -22.75
N ASP A 491 -41.08 17.49 -23.63
CA ASP A 491 -40.37 16.41 -24.34
C ASP A 491 -39.15 15.95 -23.53
N GLY A 492 -39.40 15.20 -22.46
CA GLY A 492 -38.38 14.68 -21.53
C GLY A 492 -37.91 13.26 -21.87
N ARG A 493 -37.94 12.84 -23.14
CA ARG A 493 -37.69 11.45 -23.55
C ARG A 493 -36.25 11.00 -23.29
N ALA A 494 -36.08 9.72 -22.97
CA ALA A 494 -34.76 9.10 -22.77
C ALA A 494 -33.81 9.30 -23.97
N ALA A 495 -34.34 9.29 -25.21
CA ALA A 495 -33.58 9.43 -26.45
C ALA A 495 -32.78 10.75 -26.56
N ASN A 496 -33.23 11.80 -25.86
CA ASN A 496 -32.67 13.14 -25.98
C ASN A 496 -31.23 13.23 -25.45
N VAL A 497 -30.78 12.30 -24.59
CA VAL A 497 -29.38 12.27 -24.09
C VAL A 497 -28.32 11.86 -25.11
N LEU A 498 -28.72 11.63 -26.35
CA LEU A 498 -27.88 11.16 -27.46
C LEU A 498 -27.94 12.09 -28.68
N ASP A 499 -28.72 13.18 -28.63
CA ASP A 499 -29.04 13.99 -29.81
C ASP A 499 -28.02 15.10 -30.14
N GLY A 500 -27.07 15.37 -29.24
CA GLY A 500 -26.03 16.39 -29.43
C GLY A 500 -26.42 17.82 -29.00
N SER A 501 -27.58 18.01 -28.37
CA SER A 501 -28.12 19.33 -28.03
C SER A 501 -28.30 19.54 -26.52
N ASP A 502 -27.57 20.52 -25.98
CA ASP A 502 -27.69 20.97 -24.58
C ASP A 502 -29.05 21.61 -24.25
N ALA A 503 -29.92 21.81 -25.24
CA ALA A 503 -31.26 22.39 -25.12
C ALA A 503 -32.39 21.34 -25.03
N THR A 504 -32.07 20.07 -25.25
CA THR A 504 -32.98 18.91 -25.14
C THR A 504 -32.55 18.05 -23.95
N ILE A 505 -33.50 17.38 -23.29
CA ILE A 505 -33.24 16.64 -22.06
C ILE A 505 -34.01 15.32 -21.99
N TRP A 506 -33.44 14.32 -21.33
CA TRP A 506 -34.24 13.34 -20.60
C TRP A 506 -34.66 13.95 -19.27
N HIS A 507 -35.91 13.71 -18.86
CA HIS A 507 -36.41 14.01 -17.52
C HIS A 507 -37.43 12.94 -17.13
N SER A 508 -37.39 12.42 -15.90
CA SER A 508 -38.45 11.53 -15.39
C SER A 508 -39.75 12.30 -15.15
N ARG A 509 -40.89 11.62 -15.01
CA ARG A 509 -42.21 12.27 -15.00
C ARG A 509 -42.35 13.20 -13.81
N TRP A 510 -42.70 14.45 -14.08
CA TRP A 510 -43.05 15.44 -13.04
C TRP A 510 -44.50 15.88 -13.14
N SER A 511 -45.14 15.74 -14.30
CA SER A 511 -46.56 16.04 -14.48
C SER A 511 -47.45 14.91 -13.95
N GLY A 512 -48.52 15.28 -13.24
CA GLY A 512 -49.38 14.31 -12.55
C GLY A 512 -48.67 13.68 -11.33
N THR A 513 -48.62 12.35 -11.27
CA THR A 513 -47.95 11.62 -10.17
C THR A 513 -46.55 11.21 -10.61
N ALA A 514 -45.54 11.86 -10.03
CA ALA A 514 -44.14 11.51 -10.23
C ALA A 514 -43.81 10.12 -9.66
N ALA A 515 -42.97 9.37 -10.36
CA ALA A 515 -42.45 8.09 -9.87
C ALA A 515 -41.36 8.30 -8.79
N PRO A 516 -41.20 7.40 -7.82
CA PRO A 516 -40.12 7.48 -6.84
C PRO A 516 -38.75 7.09 -7.43
N LEU A 517 -37.68 7.60 -6.83
CA LEU A 517 -36.31 7.13 -7.03
C LEU A 517 -36.11 5.71 -6.43
N PRO A 518 -35.15 4.91 -6.92
CA PRO A 518 -34.14 5.25 -7.93
C PRO A 518 -34.70 5.27 -9.36
N HIS A 519 -34.11 6.11 -10.20
CA HIS A 519 -34.33 6.11 -11.64
C HIS A 519 -33.09 5.60 -12.36
N TRP A 520 -33.27 5.07 -13.56
CA TRP A 520 -32.14 4.66 -14.40
C TRP A 520 -32.34 5.07 -15.85
N ILE A 521 -31.22 5.29 -16.54
CA ILE A 521 -31.15 5.39 -17.99
C ILE A 521 -30.10 4.41 -18.50
N THR A 522 -30.45 3.65 -19.54
CA THR A 522 -29.63 2.60 -20.16
C THR A 522 -29.41 2.95 -21.62
N LEU A 523 -28.15 3.03 -22.04
CA LEU A 523 -27.74 3.27 -23.42
C LEU A 523 -27.41 1.93 -24.09
N ASP A 524 -28.15 1.55 -25.13
CA ASP A 524 -27.81 0.46 -26.04
C ASP A 524 -26.88 0.98 -27.15
N MET A 525 -25.59 0.63 -27.07
CA MET A 525 -24.57 1.00 -28.06
C MET A 525 -24.63 0.15 -29.34
N ARG A 526 -25.65 -0.71 -29.47
CA ARG A 526 -25.95 -1.67 -30.56
C ARG A 526 -24.94 -2.81 -30.74
N ALA A 527 -23.66 -2.54 -30.55
CA ALA A 527 -22.58 -3.52 -30.51
C ALA A 527 -21.84 -3.45 -29.15
N PRO A 528 -21.13 -4.52 -28.74
CA PRO A 528 -20.14 -4.41 -27.68
C PRO A 528 -19.05 -3.40 -28.02
N GLN A 529 -18.66 -2.57 -27.06
CA GLN A 529 -17.61 -1.55 -27.13
C GLN A 529 -16.74 -1.64 -25.88
N THR A 530 -15.46 -1.24 -25.97
CA THR A 530 -14.60 -1.06 -24.79
C THR A 530 -14.90 0.31 -24.18
N VAL A 531 -15.40 0.31 -22.94
CA VAL A 531 -15.83 1.50 -22.21
C VAL A 531 -14.96 1.71 -20.98
N ALA A 532 -14.53 2.95 -20.74
CA ALA A 532 -13.61 3.36 -19.66
C ALA A 532 -14.12 4.56 -18.85
N GLY A 533 -15.34 5.05 -19.13
CA GLY A 533 -15.98 6.12 -18.38
C GLY A 533 -17.34 6.51 -18.90
N LEU A 534 -17.93 7.50 -18.23
CA LEU A 534 -19.19 8.16 -18.60
C LEU A 534 -19.03 9.66 -18.36
N GLN A 535 -19.55 10.48 -19.25
CA GLN A 535 -19.61 11.93 -19.12
C GLN A 535 -21.07 12.37 -19.25
N VAL A 536 -21.59 13.05 -18.23
CA VAL A 536 -23.00 13.40 -18.08
C VAL A 536 -23.13 14.91 -17.96
N ARG A 537 -23.93 15.50 -18.86
CA ARG A 537 -24.26 16.92 -18.89
C ARG A 537 -25.63 17.09 -18.22
N PRO A 538 -25.73 17.78 -17.08
CA PRO A 538 -27.02 18.10 -16.47
C PRO A 538 -27.83 19.04 -17.36
N ARG A 539 -29.14 19.23 -17.09
CA ARG A 539 -29.97 20.17 -17.85
C ARG A 539 -29.47 21.61 -17.71
N GLY A 540 -29.50 22.39 -18.79
CA GLY A 540 -28.90 23.74 -18.85
C GLY A 540 -29.75 24.87 -18.28
N ASP A 541 -31.05 24.63 -18.04
CA ASP A 541 -32.09 25.62 -17.78
C ASP A 541 -32.58 25.67 -16.33
N SER A 542 -32.51 24.56 -15.59
CA SER A 542 -32.90 24.47 -14.19
C SER A 542 -32.06 23.44 -13.43
N GLY A 543 -32.18 23.40 -12.09
CA GLY A 543 -31.56 22.32 -11.31
C GLY A 543 -32.35 21.01 -11.30
N ASN A 544 -33.59 20.99 -11.82
CA ASN A 544 -34.54 19.95 -11.44
C ASN A 544 -34.22 18.59 -12.07
N GLY A 545 -34.08 17.57 -11.23
CA GLY A 545 -33.63 16.24 -11.65
C GLY A 545 -32.12 16.14 -11.84
N ASN A 546 -31.30 17.00 -11.24
CA ASN A 546 -29.86 16.79 -11.24
C ASN A 546 -29.53 15.49 -10.50
N ILE A 547 -28.73 14.60 -11.10
CA ILE A 547 -28.42 13.30 -10.51
C ILE A 547 -27.42 13.48 -9.36
N GLY A 548 -27.80 13.03 -8.16
CA GLY A 548 -26.99 13.11 -6.94
C GLY A 548 -26.16 11.86 -6.71
N GLN A 549 -26.56 11.00 -5.77
CA GLN A 549 -25.98 9.66 -5.65
C GLN A 549 -26.26 8.85 -6.92
N TYR A 550 -25.28 8.10 -7.41
CA TYR A 550 -25.40 7.29 -8.62
C TYR A 550 -24.60 5.99 -8.53
N ARG A 551 -24.94 5.05 -9.40
CA ARG A 551 -24.09 3.91 -9.76
C ARG A 551 -24.12 3.67 -11.27
N ILE A 552 -23.00 3.21 -11.81
CA ILE A 552 -22.83 2.85 -13.23
C ILE A 552 -22.65 1.34 -13.32
N GLU A 553 -23.48 0.70 -14.13
CA GLU A 553 -23.61 -0.75 -14.26
C GLU A 553 -23.49 -1.14 -15.73
N LEU A 554 -22.75 -2.21 -16.03
CA LEU A 554 -22.50 -2.68 -17.41
C LEU A 554 -23.24 -3.99 -17.69
N SER A 555 -23.60 -4.19 -18.96
CA SER A 555 -24.24 -5.42 -19.45
C SER A 555 -23.90 -5.71 -20.91
N ALA A 556 -23.92 -7.00 -21.26
CA ALA A 556 -23.82 -7.50 -22.64
C ALA A 556 -25.18 -7.78 -23.29
N ASP A 557 -26.22 -8.08 -22.49
CA ASP A 557 -27.55 -8.52 -22.95
C ASP A 557 -28.65 -7.44 -22.78
N GLY A 558 -28.45 -6.44 -21.92
CA GLY A 558 -29.42 -5.39 -21.60
C GLY A 558 -30.43 -5.78 -20.51
N VAL A 559 -30.27 -6.98 -19.94
CA VAL A 559 -31.17 -7.59 -18.94
C VAL A 559 -30.42 -7.85 -17.64
N THR A 560 -29.28 -8.56 -17.75
CA THR A 560 -28.39 -8.92 -16.64
C THR A 560 -27.30 -7.86 -16.54
N PHE A 561 -27.27 -7.12 -15.44
CA PHE A 561 -26.24 -6.13 -15.14
C PHE A 561 -25.29 -6.67 -14.07
N GLY A 562 -23.99 -6.44 -14.26
CA GLY A 562 -22.96 -6.83 -13.31
C GLY A 562 -22.97 -5.96 -12.05
N ALA A 563 -22.04 -6.24 -11.13
CA ALA A 563 -21.75 -5.33 -10.03
C ALA A 563 -21.35 -3.94 -10.57
N PRO A 564 -21.68 -2.83 -9.89
CA PRO A 564 -21.38 -1.49 -10.38
C PRO A 564 -19.88 -1.28 -10.65
N VAL A 565 -19.53 -0.82 -11.84
CA VAL A 565 -18.14 -0.49 -12.22
C VAL A 565 -17.71 0.88 -11.69
N ALA A 566 -18.67 1.73 -11.34
CA ALA A 566 -18.45 2.94 -10.55
C ALA A 566 -19.68 3.24 -9.68
N THR A 567 -19.44 3.85 -8.52
CA THR A 567 -20.46 4.42 -7.64
C THR A 567 -19.98 5.76 -7.12
N GLY A 568 -20.88 6.68 -6.79
CA GLY A 568 -20.50 7.92 -6.15
C GLY A 568 -21.66 8.88 -5.93
N THR A 569 -21.32 10.14 -5.69
CA THR A 569 -22.28 11.24 -5.57
C THR A 569 -21.77 12.39 -6.43
N TRP A 570 -22.59 12.90 -7.34
CA TRP A 570 -22.29 14.14 -8.04
C TRP A 570 -22.83 15.35 -7.27
N PRO A 571 -22.11 16.48 -7.32
CA PRO A 571 -22.60 17.75 -6.78
C PRO A 571 -23.83 18.28 -7.55
N ASP A 572 -24.69 19.03 -6.87
CA ASP A 572 -25.77 19.78 -7.53
C ASP A 572 -25.21 20.96 -8.35
N GLY A 573 -25.72 21.15 -9.57
CA GLY A 573 -25.27 22.19 -10.51
C GLY A 573 -25.06 21.67 -11.93
N SER A 574 -25.00 22.60 -12.88
CA SER A 574 -24.99 22.33 -14.34
C SER A 574 -23.64 21.94 -14.94
N ALA A 575 -22.55 21.93 -14.15
CA ALA A 575 -21.23 21.58 -14.67
C ALA A 575 -21.15 20.09 -15.04
N VAL A 576 -20.59 19.81 -16.23
CA VAL A 576 -20.47 18.45 -16.77
C VAL A 576 -19.74 17.53 -15.79
N ARG A 577 -20.31 16.34 -15.56
CA ARG A 577 -19.81 15.34 -14.63
C ARG A 577 -19.07 14.26 -15.41
N THR A 578 -17.84 13.94 -15.04
CA THR A 578 -17.04 12.89 -15.69
C THR A 578 -16.66 11.83 -14.66
N VAL A 579 -16.97 10.56 -14.98
CA VAL A 579 -16.63 9.39 -14.18
C VAL A 579 -15.78 8.46 -15.04
N ARG A 580 -14.73 7.89 -14.46
CA ARG A 580 -13.85 6.92 -15.12
C ARG A 580 -13.81 5.63 -14.30
N PHE A 581 -13.70 4.51 -14.99
CA PHE A 581 -13.65 3.17 -14.40
C PHE A 581 -12.68 2.29 -15.21
N PRO A 582 -12.20 1.15 -14.66
CA PRO A 582 -11.38 0.20 -15.42
C PRO A 582 -12.06 -0.20 -16.73
N GLU A 583 -11.28 -0.36 -17.80
CA GLU A 583 -11.84 -0.65 -19.11
C GLU A 583 -12.57 -1.99 -19.14
N ALA A 584 -13.75 -2.02 -19.77
CA ALA A 584 -14.60 -3.19 -19.83
C ALA A 584 -15.33 -3.27 -21.17
N GLN A 585 -15.57 -4.49 -21.65
CA GLN A 585 -16.44 -4.74 -22.80
C GLN A 585 -17.90 -4.77 -22.37
N ALA A 586 -18.71 -3.88 -22.94
CA ALA A 586 -20.15 -3.80 -22.69
C ALA A 586 -20.89 -3.42 -23.97
N ARG A 587 -22.14 -3.85 -24.12
CA ARG A 587 -23.06 -3.29 -25.14
C ARG A 587 -24.01 -2.27 -24.54
N TYR A 588 -24.35 -2.45 -23.26
CA TYR A 588 -25.29 -1.61 -22.54
C TYR A 588 -24.60 -0.96 -21.35
N VAL A 589 -24.73 0.37 -21.23
CA VAL A 589 -24.25 1.14 -20.08
C VAL A 589 -25.46 1.72 -19.36
N ARG A 590 -25.64 1.37 -18.09
CA ARG A 590 -26.72 1.89 -17.25
C ARG A 590 -26.16 2.88 -16.22
N LEU A 591 -26.74 4.07 -16.21
CA LEU A 591 -26.61 5.03 -15.13
C LEU A 591 -27.87 4.95 -14.26
N THR A 592 -27.71 4.52 -13.00
CA THR A 592 -28.80 4.49 -12.02
C THR A 592 -28.62 5.65 -11.02
N ALA A 593 -29.52 6.63 -11.08
CA ALA A 593 -29.65 7.72 -10.13
C ALA A 593 -30.36 7.24 -8.86
N LEU A 594 -29.66 7.33 -7.72
CA LEU A 594 -30.12 6.90 -6.40
C LEU A 594 -30.77 8.04 -5.61
N THR A 595 -30.26 9.28 -5.76
CA THR A 595 -30.87 10.49 -5.20
C THR A 595 -30.88 11.62 -6.23
N GLU A 596 -31.78 12.60 -6.07
CA GLU A 596 -31.69 13.90 -6.72
C GLU A 596 -30.71 14.79 -5.95
N ALA A 597 -29.85 15.54 -6.64
CA ALA A 597 -28.69 16.23 -6.04
C ALA A 597 -29.07 17.42 -5.15
N GLY A 598 -30.16 18.13 -5.49
CA GLY A 598 -30.68 19.23 -4.68
C GLY A 598 -31.74 18.80 -3.65
N ASN A 599 -32.10 17.52 -3.60
CA ASN A 599 -33.22 16.97 -2.82
C ASN A 599 -34.55 17.71 -3.10
N ARG A 600 -34.79 18.14 -4.35
CA ARG A 600 -35.96 18.95 -4.71
C ARG A 600 -37.21 18.13 -5.05
N GLY A 601 -37.03 16.84 -5.34
CA GLY A 601 -38.10 15.87 -5.54
C GLY A 601 -37.54 14.54 -6.07
N PRO A 602 -38.39 13.56 -6.42
CA PRO A 602 -37.97 12.22 -6.82
C PRO A 602 -37.53 12.14 -8.30
N TRP A 603 -36.99 13.23 -8.86
CA TRP A 603 -36.76 13.34 -10.30
C TRP A 603 -35.32 13.01 -10.72
N SER A 604 -35.12 12.73 -12.00
CA SER A 604 -33.79 12.61 -12.61
C SER A 604 -33.82 13.07 -14.06
N SER A 605 -32.73 13.67 -14.50
CA SER A 605 -32.58 14.31 -15.80
C SER A 605 -31.12 14.33 -16.25
N ALA A 606 -30.92 14.46 -17.55
CA ALA A 606 -29.67 14.85 -18.17
C ALA A 606 -29.99 15.53 -19.50
N ALA A 607 -29.20 16.53 -19.89
CA ALA A 607 -29.20 17.01 -21.27
C ALA A 607 -28.58 15.96 -22.18
N GLU A 608 -27.35 15.56 -21.89
CA GLU A 608 -26.52 14.73 -22.76
C GLU A 608 -25.72 13.71 -21.95
N ILE A 609 -25.54 12.51 -22.50
CA ILE A 609 -24.68 11.46 -21.93
C ILE A 609 -23.75 10.91 -23.03
N ASP A 610 -22.46 11.03 -22.78
CA ASP A 610 -21.39 10.43 -23.57
C ASP A 610 -20.82 9.22 -22.81
N VAL A 611 -20.62 8.09 -23.49
CA VAL A 611 -19.80 6.99 -22.96
C VAL A 611 -18.37 7.21 -23.44
N LEU A 612 -17.40 7.07 -22.54
CA LEU A 612 -16.00 7.33 -22.82
C LEU A 612 -15.22 6.04 -23.09
N ALA A 613 -14.32 6.09 -24.07
CA ALA A 613 -13.25 5.13 -24.26
C ALA A 613 -11.90 5.74 -23.84
N ALA A 614 -10.88 4.90 -23.65
CA ALA A 614 -9.50 5.38 -23.58
C ALA A 614 -9.14 6.14 -24.87
N SER A 615 -8.32 7.20 -24.77
CA SER A 615 -7.81 7.86 -25.97
C SER A 615 -6.88 6.89 -26.70
N ALA A 616 -7.34 6.31 -27.82
CA ALA A 616 -6.67 5.30 -28.64
C ALA A 616 -5.66 4.45 -27.84
N ALA A 617 -6.17 3.41 -27.15
CA ALA A 617 -5.44 2.64 -26.17
C ALA A 617 -3.99 2.33 -26.62
N PRO A 618 -2.98 2.56 -25.76
CA PRO A 618 -1.58 2.42 -26.15
C PRO A 618 -1.34 1.01 -26.66
N ASP A 619 -0.66 0.91 -27.81
CA ASP A 619 -0.49 -0.33 -28.57
C ASP A 619 -0.14 -1.52 -27.67
N ALA A 620 -1.10 -2.41 -27.46
CA ALA A 620 -0.99 -3.51 -26.50
C ALA A 620 0.07 -4.55 -26.94
N SER A 621 0.42 -4.58 -28.24
CA SER A 621 1.53 -5.37 -28.78
C SER A 621 2.91 -4.73 -28.56
N VAL A 622 2.95 -3.51 -28.01
CA VAL A 622 4.14 -2.83 -27.47
C VAL A 622 4.12 -2.79 -25.95
N THR A 623 3.01 -2.36 -25.32
CA THR A 623 2.96 -2.08 -23.87
C THR A 623 2.49 -3.24 -23.01
N GLY A 624 1.85 -4.27 -23.58
CA GLY A 624 1.18 -5.31 -22.79
C GLY A 624 -0.07 -4.77 -22.06
N LEU A 625 -0.77 -5.67 -21.36
CA LEU A 625 -1.99 -5.34 -20.60
C LEU A 625 -1.98 -5.97 -19.20
N TRP A 626 -2.43 -5.22 -18.19
CA TRP A 626 -2.64 -5.72 -16.84
C TRP A 626 -4.08 -6.20 -16.64
N GLY A 627 -4.24 -7.40 -16.11
CA GLY A 627 -5.51 -7.88 -15.60
C GLY A 627 -5.92 -7.20 -14.29
N ALA A 628 -7.19 -7.40 -13.93
CA ALA A 628 -7.75 -6.97 -12.65
C ALA A 628 -6.96 -7.54 -11.45
N THR A 629 -7.00 -6.81 -10.33
CA THR A 629 -6.38 -7.23 -9.07
C THR A 629 -7.10 -8.44 -8.48
N VAL A 630 -6.33 -9.50 -8.20
CA VAL A 630 -6.74 -10.71 -7.51
C VAL A 630 -6.42 -10.53 -6.03
N GLY A 631 -7.45 -10.49 -5.18
CA GLY A 631 -7.28 -10.43 -3.72
C GLY A 631 -6.74 -11.74 -3.16
N PHE A 632 -5.83 -11.66 -2.20
CA PHE A 632 -5.30 -12.77 -1.42
C PHE A 632 -5.72 -12.62 0.06
N PRO A 633 -5.86 -13.73 0.80
CA PRO A 633 -6.15 -13.70 2.24
C PRO A 633 -4.89 -13.45 3.11
N ILE A 634 -3.74 -13.24 2.46
CA ILE A 634 -2.42 -12.96 3.05
C ILE A 634 -1.68 -11.97 2.13
N VAL A 635 -0.63 -11.31 2.62
CA VAL A 635 0.37 -10.64 1.76
C VAL A 635 1.31 -11.72 1.18
N PRO A 636 1.32 -11.99 -0.13
CA PRO A 636 2.18 -13.02 -0.71
C PRO A 636 3.63 -12.51 -0.83
N VAL A 637 4.42 -12.70 0.25
CA VAL A 637 5.83 -12.29 0.36
C VAL A 637 6.80 -13.28 -0.29
N ALA A 638 6.37 -14.54 -0.36
CA ALA A 638 7.08 -15.61 -1.04
C ALA A 638 6.11 -16.40 -1.92
N SER A 639 6.61 -16.96 -3.01
CA SER A 639 5.84 -17.73 -3.98
C SER A 639 6.64 -18.88 -4.60
N ALA A 640 5.93 -19.89 -5.10
CA ALA A 640 6.48 -20.95 -5.93
C ALA A 640 5.43 -21.39 -6.97
N LEU A 641 5.82 -21.44 -8.25
CA LEU A 641 4.95 -22.02 -9.27
C LEU A 641 4.97 -23.54 -9.11
N LEU A 642 3.79 -24.13 -8.93
CA LEU A 642 3.64 -25.56 -8.71
C LEU A 642 3.43 -26.31 -10.04
N PRO A 643 3.93 -27.55 -10.13
CA PRO A 643 3.27 -28.60 -10.90
C PRO A 643 1.75 -28.59 -10.67
N ASN A 644 0.96 -28.91 -11.70
CA ASN A 644 -0.52 -28.87 -11.71
C ASN A 644 -1.24 -27.50 -11.89
N ASN A 645 -0.56 -26.47 -12.41
CA ASN A 645 -1.15 -25.16 -12.77
C ASN A 645 -1.69 -24.36 -11.57
N LYS A 646 -0.90 -24.32 -10.49
CA LYS A 646 -1.20 -23.55 -9.27
C LYS A 646 -0.02 -22.70 -8.85
N LEU A 647 -0.29 -21.59 -8.17
CA LEU A 647 0.72 -20.75 -7.54
C LEU A 647 0.58 -20.87 -6.02
N LEU A 648 1.59 -21.42 -5.36
CA LEU A 648 1.73 -21.38 -3.91
C LEU A 648 2.29 -20.02 -3.51
N THR A 649 1.73 -19.41 -2.46
CA THR A 649 2.26 -18.20 -1.82
C THR A 649 2.25 -18.34 -0.30
N TRP A 650 3.08 -17.57 0.40
CA TRP A 650 3.06 -17.51 1.87
C TRP A 650 3.57 -16.16 2.42
N SER A 651 3.26 -15.92 3.69
CA SER A 651 3.68 -14.75 4.46
C SER A 651 4.63 -15.16 5.60
N ALA A 652 4.10 -15.32 6.82
CA ALA A 652 4.79 -15.65 8.07
C ALA A 652 3.78 -16.36 9.00
N TYR A 653 4.00 -16.34 10.32
CA TYR A 653 2.98 -16.77 11.30
C TYR A 653 1.61 -16.07 11.15
N ALA A 654 1.61 -14.81 10.68
CA ALA A 654 0.41 -14.02 10.41
C ALA A 654 0.21 -13.73 8.92
N ALA A 655 -1.00 -13.33 8.54
CA ALA A 655 -1.38 -13.03 7.16
C ALA A 655 -0.71 -11.75 6.63
N ASP A 656 -0.44 -10.81 7.53
CA ASP A 656 -0.17 -9.39 7.29
C ASP A 656 1.07 -8.88 8.07
N ASN A 657 1.65 -9.70 8.95
CA ASN A 657 2.76 -9.36 9.83
C ASN A 657 3.79 -10.51 9.97
N PHE A 658 5.00 -10.19 10.45
CA PHE A 658 6.03 -11.17 10.83
C PHE A 658 6.66 -10.82 12.20
N GLY A 659 7.48 -11.71 12.74
CA GLY A 659 8.33 -11.45 13.90
C GLY A 659 8.41 -12.61 14.89
N GLY A 660 9.57 -12.77 15.53
CA GLY A 660 9.84 -13.90 16.42
C GLY A 660 10.11 -15.21 15.68
N SER A 661 9.91 -16.33 16.37
CA SER A 661 10.08 -17.70 15.88
C SER A 661 8.88 -18.49 16.38
N ASN A 662 7.92 -18.76 15.49
CA ASN A 662 6.55 -19.11 15.87
C ASN A 662 6.19 -20.58 15.64
N GLY A 663 6.94 -21.29 14.79
CA GLY A 663 6.70 -22.69 14.47
C GLY A 663 5.54 -22.96 13.50
N TYR A 664 4.93 -21.93 12.89
CA TYR A 664 3.86 -22.10 11.90
C TYR A 664 3.82 -20.96 10.87
N THR A 665 3.25 -21.25 9.69
CA THR A 665 3.16 -20.30 8.55
C THR A 665 1.74 -20.19 8.01
N GLN A 666 1.30 -19.00 7.58
CA GLN A 666 0.14 -18.81 6.72
C GLN A 666 0.54 -18.96 5.25
N THR A 667 -0.09 -19.90 4.56
CA THR A 667 0.07 -20.13 3.12
C THR A 667 -1.24 -19.83 2.40
N ALA A 668 -1.16 -19.51 1.12
CA ALA A 668 -2.30 -19.51 0.21
C ALA A 668 -1.92 -20.22 -1.09
N ILE A 669 -2.92 -20.80 -1.77
CA ILE A 669 -2.75 -21.39 -3.09
C ILE A 669 -3.79 -20.75 -4.02
N MET A 670 -3.30 -20.14 -5.10
CA MET A 670 -4.11 -19.69 -6.22
C MET A 670 -4.17 -20.80 -7.28
N ASP A 671 -5.37 -21.21 -7.65
CA ASP A 671 -5.60 -22.08 -8.81
C ASP A 671 -5.64 -21.24 -10.08
N LEU A 672 -4.68 -21.44 -10.99
CA LEU A 672 -4.52 -20.59 -12.18
C LEU A 672 -5.53 -20.91 -13.30
N THR A 673 -6.34 -21.96 -13.11
CA THR A 673 -7.41 -22.37 -14.04
C THR A 673 -8.74 -21.68 -13.70
N THR A 674 -9.00 -21.49 -12.41
CA THR A 674 -10.27 -20.97 -11.87
C THR A 674 -10.17 -19.57 -11.23
N GLY A 675 -8.95 -19.11 -10.95
CA GLY A 675 -8.68 -17.86 -10.23
C GLY A 675 -8.95 -17.93 -8.72
N GLN A 676 -9.37 -19.08 -8.19
CA GLN A 676 -9.71 -19.24 -6.77
C GLN A 676 -8.45 -19.23 -5.90
N VAL A 677 -8.51 -18.53 -4.76
CA VAL A 677 -7.43 -18.46 -3.76
C VAL A 677 -7.89 -19.08 -2.45
N THR A 678 -7.11 -20.02 -1.90
CA THR A 678 -7.44 -20.73 -0.65
C THR A 678 -6.30 -20.62 0.37
N GLN A 679 -6.62 -20.24 1.60
CA GLN A 679 -5.65 -20.11 2.71
C GLN A 679 -5.50 -21.43 3.48
N ARG A 680 -4.30 -21.71 4.02
CA ARG A 680 -4.08 -22.69 5.08
C ARG A 680 -3.04 -22.18 6.08
N ARG A 681 -3.22 -22.52 7.35
CA ARG A 681 -2.17 -22.42 8.38
C ARG A 681 -1.42 -23.75 8.41
N ILE A 682 -0.09 -23.71 8.45
CA ILE A 682 0.81 -24.88 8.42
C ILE A 682 1.59 -24.92 9.73
N ASP A 683 1.15 -25.76 10.66
CA ASP A 683 1.80 -26.00 11.96
C ASP A 683 2.69 -27.26 11.96
N ASN A 684 2.39 -28.24 11.09
CA ASN A 684 2.92 -29.61 11.21
C ASN A 684 4.42 -29.75 10.85
N THR A 685 5.06 -28.67 10.45
CA THR A 685 6.51 -28.57 10.18
C THR A 685 7.30 -27.96 11.33
N GLY A 686 6.64 -27.29 12.28
CA GLY A 686 7.30 -26.50 13.32
C GLY A 686 8.15 -25.36 12.74
N HIS A 687 7.65 -24.65 11.73
CA HIS A 687 8.39 -23.67 10.93
C HIS A 687 7.51 -22.45 10.52
N ASP A 688 7.88 -21.25 10.98
CA ASP A 688 7.53 -19.96 10.39
C ASP A 688 8.51 -19.65 9.25
N MET A 689 8.04 -19.84 8.01
CA MET A 689 8.81 -19.87 6.77
C MET A 689 8.97 -18.48 6.13
N PHE A 690 8.82 -17.40 6.91
CA PHE A 690 9.10 -16.05 6.48
C PHE A 690 10.60 -15.80 6.29
N CYS A 691 10.97 -15.13 5.20
CA CYS A 691 12.35 -14.85 4.78
C CYS A 691 13.31 -16.05 4.61
N PRO A 692 12.89 -17.12 3.91
CA PRO A 692 13.68 -18.33 3.74
C PRO A 692 14.60 -18.26 2.50
N GLY A 693 15.46 -19.25 2.37
CA GLY A 693 15.95 -19.71 1.06
C GLY A 693 14.96 -20.71 0.45
N ILE A 694 14.69 -20.58 -0.85
CA ILE A 694 13.72 -21.42 -1.59
C ILE A 694 14.44 -22.11 -2.76
N SER A 695 14.11 -23.37 -3.06
CA SER A 695 14.46 -24.02 -4.34
C SER A 695 13.47 -25.12 -4.72
N MET A 696 13.23 -25.28 -6.02
CA MET A 696 12.50 -26.41 -6.59
C MET A 696 13.42 -27.63 -6.73
N LEU A 697 13.10 -28.72 -6.03
CA LEU A 697 13.90 -29.96 -6.03
C LEU A 697 13.73 -30.77 -7.32
N ALA A 698 14.67 -31.69 -7.55
CA ALA A 698 14.73 -32.57 -8.72
C ALA A 698 13.44 -33.40 -8.97
N ASP A 699 12.68 -33.71 -7.93
CA ASP A 699 11.43 -34.46 -8.00
C ASP A 699 10.17 -33.59 -8.21
N GLY A 700 10.31 -32.25 -8.15
CA GLY A 700 9.21 -31.29 -8.27
C GLY A 700 8.66 -30.76 -6.94
N ARG A 701 9.21 -31.18 -5.79
CA ARG A 701 8.85 -30.62 -4.47
C ARG A 701 9.53 -29.27 -4.22
N VAL A 702 8.92 -28.41 -3.41
CA VAL A 702 9.50 -27.11 -3.00
C VAL A 702 10.27 -27.32 -1.69
N LEU A 703 11.55 -26.94 -1.63
CA LEU A 703 12.33 -26.87 -0.38
C LEU A 703 12.39 -25.42 0.10
N VAL A 704 11.95 -25.19 1.34
CA VAL A 704 11.94 -23.90 2.03
C VAL A 704 12.76 -24.02 3.32
N ALA A 705 13.81 -23.22 3.46
CA ALA A 705 14.84 -23.40 4.48
C ALA A 705 15.18 -22.08 5.20
N GLY A 706 15.38 -22.12 6.53
CA GLY A 706 15.65 -20.94 7.35
C GLY A 706 14.52 -19.91 7.32
N GLY A 707 14.77 -18.73 7.89
CA GLY A 707 13.76 -17.69 8.06
C GLY A 707 13.53 -17.32 9.52
N SER A 708 12.28 -17.07 9.92
CA SER A 708 11.89 -16.79 11.32
C SER A 708 12.32 -17.92 12.27
N ASP A 709 12.07 -19.19 11.90
CA ASP A 709 12.62 -20.35 12.60
C ASP A 709 13.95 -20.78 11.96
N ALA A 710 14.98 -19.96 12.12
CA ALA A 710 16.23 -19.93 11.32
C ALA A 710 17.01 -21.25 11.10
N LYS A 711 16.73 -22.35 11.81
CA LYS A 711 17.32 -23.69 11.57
C LYS A 711 16.41 -24.68 10.85
N LYS A 712 15.12 -24.39 10.77
CA LYS A 712 14.13 -25.31 10.21
C LYS A 712 14.24 -25.35 8.70
N ALA A 713 13.81 -26.48 8.15
CA ALA A 713 13.57 -26.61 6.73
C ALA A 713 12.33 -27.48 6.52
N SER A 714 11.62 -27.23 5.43
CA SER A 714 10.31 -27.78 5.15
C SER A 714 10.15 -28.01 3.66
N ILE A 715 9.44 -29.08 3.33
CA ILE A 715 9.21 -29.50 1.96
C ILE A 715 7.71 -29.53 1.72
N TYR A 716 7.27 -28.82 0.68
CA TYR A 716 5.91 -28.95 0.15
C TYR A 716 5.90 -29.94 -1.02
N ASN A 717 4.97 -30.89 -0.99
CA ASN A 717 4.74 -31.84 -2.07
C ASN A 717 3.47 -31.48 -2.87
N PRO A 718 3.59 -30.95 -4.11
CA PRO A 718 2.43 -30.57 -4.93
C PRO A 718 1.60 -31.78 -5.43
N THR A 719 2.14 -33.01 -5.33
CA THR A 719 1.42 -34.24 -5.73
C THR A 719 0.44 -34.70 -4.66
N THR A 720 0.79 -34.52 -3.38
CA THR A 720 -0.06 -34.92 -2.23
C THR A 720 -0.72 -33.73 -1.54
N ASP A 721 -0.37 -32.50 -1.90
CA ASP A 721 -0.86 -31.25 -1.30
C ASP A 721 -0.55 -31.16 0.22
N THR A 722 0.65 -31.60 0.60
CA THR A 722 1.10 -31.73 2.01
C THR A 722 2.46 -31.08 2.25
N TRP A 723 2.63 -30.50 3.44
CA TRP A 723 3.92 -30.06 3.97
C TRP A 723 4.54 -31.12 4.90
N SER A 724 5.86 -31.24 4.91
CA SER A 724 6.64 -32.10 5.81
C SER A 724 7.94 -31.42 6.24
N ALA A 725 8.37 -31.58 7.48
CA ALA A 725 9.69 -31.13 7.91
C ALA A 725 10.80 -31.97 7.24
N SER A 726 11.92 -31.33 6.91
CA SER A 726 13.16 -32.00 6.47
C SER A 726 14.20 -31.98 7.58
N GLY A 727 15.41 -32.50 7.32
CA GLY A 727 16.56 -32.24 8.17
C GLY A 727 16.82 -30.73 8.37
N GLU A 728 17.22 -30.34 9.58
CA GLU A 728 17.56 -28.97 9.95
C GLU A 728 18.93 -28.54 9.39
N LEU A 729 19.11 -27.23 9.19
CA LEU A 729 20.39 -26.66 8.77
C LEU A 729 21.43 -26.77 9.89
N ASN A 730 22.69 -26.99 9.50
CA ASN A 730 23.82 -26.93 10.43
C ASN A 730 23.97 -25.51 10.97
N THR A 731 23.87 -24.51 10.09
CA THR A 731 23.95 -23.07 10.39
C THR A 731 22.57 -22.45 10.37
N ALA A 732 22.24 -21.61 11.35
CA ALA A 732 20.98 -20.88 11.38
C ALA A 732 21.03 -19.67 10.43
N ARG A 733 19.98 -19.46 9.62
CA ARG A 733 19.93 -18.46 8.53
C ARG A 733 18.54 -17.86 8.33
N GLY A 734 18.51 -16.67 7.74
CA GLY A 734 17.37 -16.07 7.05
C GLY A 734 17.89 -15.04 6.06
N TYR A 735 17.19 -14.79 4.95
CA TYR A 735 17.66 -13.96 3.81
C TYR A 735 18.84 -14.60 3.04
N GLN A 736 19.16 -15.88 3.28
CA GLN A 736 20.07 -16.64 2.42
C GLN A 736 19.37 -17.03 1.11
N SER A 737 20.10 -16.97 0.00
CA SER A 737 19.64 -17.59 -1.25
C SER A 737 20.02 -19.07 -1.28
N GLN A 738 19.24 -19.85 -2.02
CA GLN A 738 19.40 -21.29 -2.18
C GLN A 738 19.25 -21.63 -3.67
N THR A 739 19.93 -22.66 -4.19
CA THR A 739 19.76 -23.09 -5.59
C THR A 739 19.92 -24.61 -5.73
N THR A 740 19.06 -25.24 -6.53
CA THR A 740 19.19 -26.67 -6.88
C THR A 740 20.36 -26.89 -7.85
N LEU A 741 21.21 -27.86 -7.53
CA LEU A 741 22.44 -28.19 -8.25
C LEU A 741 22.21 -29.16 -9.42
N SER A 742 23.20 -29.29 -10.29
CA SER A 742 23.26 -30.34 -11.32
C SER A 742 23.26 -31.77 -10.76
N THR A 743 23.44 -31.93 -9.44
CA THR A 743 23.37 -33.20 -8.71
C THR A 743 21.98 -33.50 -8.13
N GLY A 744 21.02 -32.57 -8.24
CA GLY A 744 19.70 -32.65 -7.60
C GLY A 744 19.69 -32.29 -6.11
N GLU A 745 20.85 -32.06 -5.50
CA GLU A 745 21.01 -31.45 -4.18
C GLU A 745 20.68 -29.94 -4.21
N ALA A 746 20.53 -29.28 -3.06
CA ALA A 746 20.32 -27.82 -2.99
C ALA A 746 21.43 -27.13 -2.15
N PHE A 747 22.08 -26.09 -2.70
CA PHE A 747 23.17 -25.33 -2.06
C PHE A 747 22.66 -24.01 -1.48
N THR A 748 23.22 -23.57 -0.35
CA THR A 748 22.99 -22.23 0.24
C THR A 748 24.24 -21.68 0.93
N VAL A 749 24.34 -20.35 1.06
CA VAL A 749 25.41 -19.61 1.75
C VAL A 749 24.88 -18.25 2.25
N GLY A 750 25.49 -17.68 3.31
CA GLY A 750 25.08 -16.38 3.87
C GLY A 750 23.78 -16.42 4.69
N GLY A 751 23.07 -15.30 4.70
CA GLY A 751 21.78 -15.09 5.36
C GLY A 751 21.85 -14.72 6.84
N SER A 752 22.37 -13.54 7.16
CA SER A 752 22.57 -13.02 8.52
C SER A 752 21.37 -12.28 9.12
N TRP A 753 20.19 -12.28 8.48
CA TRP A 753 19.00 -11.64 9.04
C TRP A 753 18.47 -12.31 10.32
N SER A 754 18.57 -13.63 10.43
CA SER A 754 18.16 -14.40 11.62
C SER A 754 19.17 -15.50 11.95
N GLY A 755 19.11 -16.01 13.19
CA GLY A 755 20.02 -17.08 13.65
C GLY A 755 21.44 -16.62 14.00
N GLY A 756 21.65 -15.32 14.24
CA GLY A 756 22.96 -14.71 14.48
C GLY A 756 23.58 -14.12 13.22
N GLU A 757 24.68 -13.38 13.39
CA GLU A 757 25.33 -12.60 12.32
C GLU A 757 26.71 -13.16 11.94
N GLY A 758 26.98 -13.25 10.63
CA GLY A 758 28.28 -13.60 10.08
C GLY A 758 28.70 -15.07 10.23
N GLY A 759 29.87 -15.40 9.66
CA GLY A 759 30.45 -16.76 9.72
C GLY A 759 29.67 -17.85 8.98
N LYS A 760 28.63 -17.49 8.21
CA LYS A 760 27.65 -18.39 7.58
C LYS A 760 28.17 -19.09 6.33
N VAL A 761 29.16 -19.96 6.53
CA VAL A 761 29.73 -20.89 5.54
C VAL A 761 28.65 -21.59 4.71
N GLY A 762 28.96 -22.04 3.50
CA GLY A 762 28.01 -22.74 2.65
C GLY A 762 27.60 -24.10 3.22
N GLU A 763 26.42 -24.59 2.86
CA GLU A 763 26.01 -25.97 3.09
C GLU A 763 25.06 -26.48 2.00
N VAL A 764 24.92 -27.82 1.92
CA VAL A 764 24.18 -28.51 0.86
C VAL A 764 23.18 -29.49 1.45
N TYR A 765 21.92 -29.41 1.04
CA TYR A 765 20.88 -30.38 1.36
C TYR A 765 20.90 -31.54 0.37
N SER A 766 20.92 -32.77 0.89
CA SER A 766 20.77 -34.00 0.09
C SER A 766 19.36 -34.57 0.24
N PRO A 767 18.52 -34.57 -0.82
CA PRO A 767 17.17 -35.13 -0.77
C PRO A 767 17.13 -36.63 -0.44
N ALA A 768 18.17 -37.38 -0.87
CA ALA A 768 18.28 -38.82 -0.62
C ALA A 768 18.63 -39.15 0.84
N GLY A 769 19.40 -38.28 1.51
CA GLY A 769 19.77 -38.42 2.92
C GLY A 769 18.90 -37.61 3.90
N ASN A 770 17.93 -36.83 3.40
CA ASN A 770 17.13 -35.85 4.16
C ASN A 770 17.97 -35.02 5.17
N SER A 771 19.14 -34.57 4.76
CA SER A 771 20.14 -33.98 5.66
C SER A 771 21.02 -32.95 4.99
N TRP A 772 21.56 -32.03 5.79
CA TRP A 772 22.42 -30.93 5.37
C TRP A 772 23.89 -31.23 5.66
N ARG A 773 24.78 -30.85 4.74
CA ARG A 773 26.22 -31.05 4.81
C ARG A 773 26.98 -29.73 4.65
N THR A 774 27.73 -29.34 5.68
CA THR A 774 28.57 -28.14 5.69
C THR A 774 29.69 -28.18 4.64
N LEU A 775 29.92 -27.05 3.98
CA LEU A 775 31.04 -26.78 3.08
C LEU A 775 32.03 -25.81 3.75
N SER A 776 32.93 -26.32 4.58
CA SER A 776 33.88 -25.52 5.36
C SER A 776 34.90 -24.73 4.51
N GLY A 777 35.06 -25.05 3.23
CA GLY A 777 35.84 -24.28 2.25
C GLY A 777 35.03 -23.20 1.51
N VAL A 778 33.70 -23.19 1.63
CA VAL A 778 32.82 -22.12 1.13
C VAL A 778 32.54 -21.16 2.26
N ARG A 779 33.41 -20.19 2.47
CA ARG A 779 33.26 -19.17 3.52
C ARG A 779 32.50 -17.94 2.97
N PRO A 780 31.77 -17.15 3.79
CA PRO A 780 30.89 -16.09 3.30
C PRO A 780 31.62 -14.82 2.83
N GLU A 781 32.87 -14.60 3.23
CA GLU A 781 33.58 -13.32 3.02
C GLU A 781 33.76 -12.89 1.54
N PRO A 782 33.96 -13.80 0.55
CA PRO A 782 34.04 -13.43 -0.87
C PRO A 782 32.71 -12.94 -1.47
N PHE A 783 31.58 -13.20 -0.81
CA PHE A 783 30.23 -12.87 -1.29
C PHE A 783 29.74 -11.50 -0.81
N LEU A 784 30.38 -10.93 0.23
CA LEU A 784 29.87 -9.75 0.94
C LEU A 784 29.80 -8.48 0.09
N THR A 785 28.73 -7.71 0.25
CA THR A 785 28.70 -6.28 -0.13
C THR A 785 29.39 -5.41 0.93
N VAL A 786 29.62 -4.14 0.61
CA VAL A 786 30.05 -3.10 1.57
C VAL A 786 28.82 -2.37 2.12
N ASP A 787 27.88 -3.11 2.71
CA ASP A 787 26.64 -2.54 3.26
C ASP A 787 26.91 -1.71 4.54
N PRO A 788 26.37 -0.48 4.68
CA PRO A 788 26.47 0.32 5.91
C PRO A 788 25.91 -0.33 7.17
N GLN A 789 24.99 -1.29 7.05
CA GLN A 789 24.47 -2.09 8.17
C GLN A 789 25.35 -3.31 8.51
N GLY A 790 26.48 -3.50 7.82
CA GLY A 790 27.41 -4.60 8.07
C GLY A 790 26.87 -5.98 7.66
N VAL A 791 27.37 -7.03 8.32
CA VAL A 791 27.14 -8.42 7.88
C VAL A 791 25.68 -8.85 7.95
N TYR A 792 24.88 -8.28 8.85
CA TYR A 792 23.41 -8.41 8.90
C TYR A 792 22.71 -8.19 7.55
N ARG A 793 23.29 -7.36 6.68
CA ARG A 793 22.83 -7.15 5.30
C ARG A 793 23.76 -7.74 4.24
N ALA A 794 25.07 -7.72 4.47
CA ALA A 794 26.06 -7.95 3.41
C ALA A 794 26.12 -9.37 2.85
N ASP A 795 25.64 -10.40 3.57
CA ASP A 795 25.62 -11.79 3.10
C ASP A 795 24.23 -12.29 2.61
N ASN A 796 23.28 -11.37 2.42
CA ASN A 796 21.91 -11.68 2.01
C ASN A 796 21.73 -11.76 0.49
N HIS A 797 20.67 -12.44 0.06
CA HIS A 797 20.09 -12.39 -1.29
C HIS A 797 21.06 -12.65 -2.46
N THR A 798 21.99 -13.59 -2.27
CA THR A 798 23.01 -13.93 -3.27
C THR A 798 22.44 -14.48 -4.58
N TRP A 799 22.95 -13.95 -5.71
CA TRP A 799 22.52 -14.28 -7.06
C TRP A 799 23.20 -15.58 -7.53
N LEU A 800 22.63 -16.71 -7.09
CA LEU A 800 23.20 -18.06 -7.27
C LEU A 800 22.63 -18.78 -8.50
N PHE A 801 23.51 -19.18 -9.42
CA PHE A 801 23.17 -19.97 -10.60
C PHE A 801 23.97 -21.28 -10.64
N ALA A 802 23.32 -22.42 -10.34
CA ALA A 802 23.94 -23.73 -10.52
C ALA A 802 24.29 -24.04 -11.98
N VAL A 803 25.44 -24.66 -12.20
CA VAL A 803 26.00 -25.09 -13.50
C VAL A 803 26.64 -26.49 -13.40
N GLY A 804 27.19 -26.98 -14.51
CA GLY A 804 27.68 -28.36 -14.65
C GLY A 804 28.80 -28.73 -13.68
N GLY A 805 28.68 -29.92 -13.08
CA GLY A 805 29.67 -30.52 -12.19
C GLY A 805 29.54 -30.15 -10.72
N GLY A 806 28.35 -29.84 -10.21
CA GLY A 806 28.15 -29.46 -8.81
C GLY A 806 28.77 -28.11 -8.47
N ARG A 807 28.71 -27.17 -9.42
CA ARG A 807 29.25 -25.82 -9.27
C ARG A 807 28.14 -24.77 -9.30
N VAL A 808 28.39 -23.62 -8.69
CA VAL A 808 27.48 -22.48 -8.67
C VAL A 808 28.25 -21.23 -9.08
N PHE A 809 27.66 -20.44 -9.99
CA PHE A 809 28.11 -19.08 -10.28
C PHE A 809 27.39 -18.10 -9.34
N HIS A 810 28.14 -17.21 -8.72
CA HIS A 810 27.64 -16.09 -7.94
C HIS A 810 27.82 -14.81 -8.76
N ALA A 811 26.70 -14.21 -9.19
CA ALA A 811 26.70 -13.01 -10.03
C ALA A 811 26.65 -11.69 -9.24
N GLY A 812 26.37 -11.75 -7.93
CA GLY A 812 26.10 -10.61 -7.05
C GLY A 812 25.27 -11.02 -5.82
N PRO A 813 24.74 -10.06 -5.03
CA PRO A 813 24.63 -8.63 -5.33
C PRO A 813 25.94 -7.84 -5.22
N SER A 814 26.94 -8.35 -4.50
CA SER A 814 28.24 -7.68 -4.41
C SER A 814 28.95 -7.59 -5.77
N ARG A 815 29.82 -6.60 -5.94
CA ARG A 815 30.52 -6.32 -7.20
C ARG A 815 31.41 -7.48 -7.65
N ARG A 816 31.91 -8.29 -6.70
CA ARG A 816 32.76 -9.45 -6.97
C ARG A 816 31.90 -10.66 -7.34
N MET A 817 32.12 -11.19 -8.53
CA MET A 817 31.53 -12.46 -8.95
C MET A 817 32.42 -13.60 -8.47
N ASN A 818 31.84 -14.76 -8.18
CA ASN A 818 32.59 -15.92 -7.68
C ASN A 818 32.13 -17.22 -8.35
N TRP A 819 33.06 -18.16 -8.51
CA TRP A 819 32.77 -19.56 -8.73
C TRP A 819 32.79 -20.30 -7.40
N VAL A 820 31.81 -21.18 -7.20
CA VAL A 820 31.71 -22.07 -6.03
C VAL A 820 31.75 -23.52 -6.49
N SER A 821 32.53 -24.37 -5.83
CA SER A 821 32.39 -25.82 -5.91
C SER A 821 31.77 -26.36 -4.63
N THR A 822 30.84 -27.33 -4.74
CA THR A 822 30.27 -28.03 -3.59
C THR A 822 30.92 -29.39 -3.29
N THR A 823 31.85 -29.84 -4.14
CA THR A 823 32.55 -31.13 -3.99
C THR A 823 33.47 -31.14 -2.76
N GLY A 824 33.47 -32.22 -1.99
CA GLY A 824 34.29 -32.32 -0.77
C GLY A 824 33.92 -31.23 0.25
N THR A 825 34.90 -30.55 0.85
CA THR A 825 34.64 -29.38 1.72
C THR A 825 34.10 -28.15 0.97
N GLY A 826 34.01 -28.22 -0.36
CA GLY A 826 33.73 -27.08 -1.23
C GLY A 826 34.88 -26.07 -1.30
N SER A 827 34.74 -25.10 -2.19
CA SER A 827 35.68 -23.99 -2.37
C SER A 827 35.01 -22.78 -3.02
N VAL A 828 35.62 -21.60 -2.87
CA VAL A 828 35.28 -20.38 -3.63
C VAL A 828 36.50 -19.95 -4.46
N THR A 829 36.27 -19.38 -5.64
CA THR A 829 37.30 -18.80 -6.50
C THR A 829 36.76 -17.52 -7.12
N ASP A 830 37.56 -16.45 -7.13
CA ASP A 830 37.16 -15.17 -7.72
C ASP A 830 36.89 -15.32 -9.23
N ALA A 831 35.83 -14.68 -9.71
CA ALA A 831 35.39 -14.72 -11.10
C ALA A 831 35.32 -13.32 -11.74
N GLY A 832 36.08 -12.36 -11.21
CA GLY A 832 36.15 -10.99 -11.67
C GLY A 832 35.09 -10.07 -11.08
N LEU A 833 35.07 -8.82 -11.56
CA LEU A 833 34.08 -7.82 -11.18
C LEU A 833 32.92 -7.79 -12.17
N ARG A 834 31.70 -7.47 -11.70
CA ARG A 834 30.54 -7.14 -12.54
C ARG A 834 30.71 -5.77 -13.22
N GLY A 835 31.73 -5.64 -14.06
CA GLY A 835 32.06 -4.41 -14.78
C GLY A 835 32.28 -3.20 -13.87
N ASP A 836 31.66 -2.07 -14.23
CA ASP A 836 31.64 -0.84 -13.43
C ASP A 836 30.44 -0.75 -12.46
N SER A 837 29.70 -1.84 -12.24
CA SER A 837 28.65 -1.92 -11.23
C SER A 837 29.22 -1.63 -9.84
N ALA A 838 28.47 -0.91 -9.01
CA ALA A 838 28.64 -0.98 -7.56
C ALA A 838 28.09 -2.32 -7.03
N ASP A 839 28.08 -2.48 -5.71
CA ASP A 839 27.18 -3.46 -5.08
C ASP A 839 25.72 -3.11 -5.43
N ALA A 840 24.89 -4.15 -5.60
CA ALA A 840 23.55 -4.06 -6.17
C ALA A 840 22.54 -4.86 -5.33
N MET A 841 22.55 -4.64 -4.01
CA MET A 841 21.64 -5.28 -3.08
C MET A 841 20.18 -4.98 -3.47
N ASN A 842 19.32 -5.99 -3.37
CA ASN A 842 17.92 -5.94 -3.81
C ASN A 842 17.71 -5.57 -5.30
N GLY A 843 18.73 -5.78 -6.14
CA GLY A 843 18.58 -5.91 -7.59
C GLY A 843 18.35 -7.36 -8.00
N ASN A 844 18.02 -7.59 -9.27
CA ASN A 844 17.73 -8.94 -9.78
C ASN A 844 18.84 -9.47 -10.69
N ALA A 845 18.93 -10.80 -10.80
CA ALA A 845 19.68 -11.50 -11.83
C ALA A 845 18.82 -12.63 -12.43
N VAL A 846 18.86 -12.82 -13.75
CA VAL A 846 18.03 -13.82 -14.46
C VAL A 846 18.81 -14.48 -15.59
N MET A 847 18.82 -15.82 -15.64
CA MET A 847 19.42 -16.59 -16.74
C MET A 847 18.46 -16.68 -17.94
N TYR A 848 18.59 -15.72 -18.86
CA TYR A 848 17.65 -15.53 -19.99
C TYR A 848 17.95 -16.44 -21.21
N ASP A 849 19.15 -16.99 -21.24
CA ASP A 849 19.65 -17.94 -22.24
C ASP A 849 20.73 -18.81 -21.59
N VAL A 850 21.13 -19.91 -22.23
CA VAL A 850 22.09 -20.88 -21.66
C VAL A 850 23.42 -20.20 -21.35
N GLY A 851 23.75 -20.10 -20.06
CA GLY A 851 24.97 -19.45 -19.59
C GLY A 851 25.00 -17.93 -19.76
N LYS A 852 23.85 -17.26 -20.02
CA LYS A 852 23.78 -15.79 -20.12
C LYS A 852 22.81 -15.24 -19.09
N ILE A 853 23.33 -14.38 -18.23
CA ILE A 853 22.61 -13.79 -17.10
C ILE A 853 22.45 -12.29 -17.37
N LEU A 854 21.23 -11.78 -17.26
CA LEU A 854 20.96 -10.35 -17.16
C LEU A 854 20.95 -9.98 -15.68
N THR A 855 21.69 -8.94 -15.28
CA THR A 855 21.59 -8.33 -13.94
C THR A 855 21.06 -6.91 -14.05
N VAL A 856 20.09 -6.53 -13.22
CA VAL A 856 19.40 -5.23 -13.27
C VAL A 856 19.25 -4.58 -11.90
N GLY A 857 19.43 -3.26 -11.86
CA GLY A 857 19.07 -2.43 -10.73
C GLY A 857 19.84 -2.76 -9.45
N GLY A 858 19.14 -2.70 -8.32
CA GLY A 858 19.69 -2.79 -6.97
C GLY A 858 20.29 -1.46 -6.48
N ALA A 859 20.73 -1.44 -5.23
CA ALA A 859 21.37 -0.31 -4.58
C ALA A 859 22.68 -0.72 -3.87
N PRO A 860 23.61 0.21 -3.57
CA PRO A 860 24.84 -0.10 -2.84
C PRO A 860 24.61 -0.62 -1.41
N ALA A 861 23.43 -0.37 -0.83
CA ALA A 861 23.00 -0.85 0.47
C ALA A 861 21.59 -1.45 0.37
N TYR A 862 21.21 -2.27 1.36
CA TYR A 862 19.89 -2.89 1.45
C TYR A 862 18.73 -1.90 1.41
N GLN A 863 18.94 -0.74 2.05
CA GLN A 863 17.95 0.30 2.25
C GLN A 863 18.65 1.65 2.44
N ASN A 864 17.92 2.74 2.26
CA ASN A 864 18.42 4.11 2.48
C ASN A 864 19.67 4.48 1.65
N ALA A 865 19.76 3.93 0.43
CA ALA A 865 20.73 4.29 -0.59
C ALA A 865 20.03 4.35 -1.95
N ASP A 866 20.60 5.09 -2.90
CA ASP A 866 20.02 5.22 -4.24
C ASP A 866 20.05 3.89 -5.01
N ALA A 867 18.91 3.52 -5.59
CA ALA A 867 18.88 2.45 -6.57
C ALA A 867 19.53 2.92 -7.88
N THR A 868 20.06 1.96 -8.64
CA THR A 868 20.57 2.22 -9.98
C THR A 868 19.55 1.81 -11.06
N ALA A 869 19.66 2.43 -12.23
CA ALA A 869 18.97 2.01 -13.45
C ALA A 869 19.82 1.06 -14.32
N ARG A 870 21.06 0.80 -13.89
CA ARG A 870 22.06 0.06 -14.66
C ARG A 870 21.68 -1.39 -14.88
N ALA A 871 22.06 -1.88 -16.05
CA ALA A 871 21.91 -3.27 -16.46
C ALA A 871 23.19 -3.79 -17.12
N TYR A 872 23.48 -5.08 -16.89
CA TYR A 872 24.63 -5.78 -17.44
C TYR A 872 24.23 -7.18 -17.89
N THR A 873 24.81 -7.65 -18.99
CA THR A 873 24.84 -9.08 -19.32
C THR A 873 26.15 -9.69 -18.81
N VAL A 874 26.05 -10.92 -18.29
CA VAL A 874 27.18 -11.75 -17.86
C VAL A 874 27.08 -13.08 -18.60
N ASP A 875 27.98 -13.31 -19.55
CA ASP A 875 28.11 -14.58 -20.26
C ASP A 875 29.16 -15.45 -19.57
N ILE A 876 28.77 -16.65 -19.13
CA ILE A 876 29.64 -17.61 -18.42
C ILE A 876 29.92 -18.87 -19.25
N THR A 877 29.54 -18.90 -20.54
CA THR A 877 29.63 -20.11 -21.40
C THR A 877 31.06 -20.62 -21.61
N THR A 878 32.06 -19.73 -21.52
CA THR A 878 33.49 -20.06 -21.66
C THR A 878 34.17 -20.44 -20.33
N GLY A 879 33.47 -20.33 -19.19
CA GLY A 879 34.02 -20.49 -17.84
C GLY A 879 34.74 -19.25 -17.28
N SER A 880 35.13 -18.30 -18.13
CA SER A 880 35.61 -16.97 -17.72
C SER A 880 34.52 -15.93 -18.00
N PRO A 881 33.88 -15.34 -16.97
CA PRO A 881 32.74 -14.45 -17.18
C PRO A 881 33.08 -13.22 -18.05
N VAL A 882 32.32 -13.03 -19.12
CA VAL A 882 32.36 -11.82 -19.94
C VAL A 882 31.21 -10.90 -19.51
N VAL A 883 31.55 -9.73 -18.96
CA VAL A 883 30.56 -8.74 -18.50
C VAL A 883 30.46 -7.60 -19.49
N GLN A 884 29.25 -7.31 -19.96
CA GLN A 884 28.95 -6.18 -20.84
C GLN A 884 27.86 -5.31 -20.23
N ARG A 885 28.07 -4.00 -20.19
CA ARG A 885 27.02 -3.03 -19.86
C ARG A 885 26.07 -2.90 -21.05
N VAL A 886 24.77 -2.95 -20.80
CA VAL A 886 23.74 -2.78 -21.84
C VAL A 886 23.02 -1.43 -21.68
N GLY A 887 21.89 -1.22 -22.35
CA GLY A 887 21.08 -0.01 -22.14
C GLY A 887 20.57 0.04 -20.70
N ASP A 888 20.52 1.23 -20.11
CA ASP A 888 19.93 1.44 -18.78
C ASP A 888 18.40 1.34 -18.83
N MET A 889 17.78 1.00 -17.70
CA MET A 889 16.35 1.16 -17.48
C MET A 889 15.95 2.64 -17.50
N ALA A 890 14.71 2.94 -17.85
CA ALA A 890 14.13 4.28 -17.76
C ALA A 890 13.93 4.74 -16.31
N TYR A 891 13.92 3.81 -15.35
CA TYR A 891 13.77 4.09 -13.92
C TYR A 891 14.79 3.30 -13.09
N PRO A 892 15.47 3.91 -12.10
CA PRO A 892 16.25 3.17 -11.13
C PRO A 892 15.34 2.35 -10.20
N ARG A 893 15.77 1.12 -9.85
CA ARG A 893 14.94 0.18 -9.07
C ARG A 893 15.76 -0.71 -8.15
N ALA A 894 15.38 -0.77 -6.89
CA ALA A 894 15.68 -1.86 -5.96
C ALA A 894 14.36 -2.37 -5.35
N PHE A 895 14.32 -3.60 -4.82
CA PHE A 895 13.08 -4.31 -4.49
C PHE A 895 12.15 -4.57 -5.69
N ALA A 896 12.69 -4.58 -6.91
CA ALA A 896 11.96 -5.04 -8.09
C ALA A 896 11.96 -6.57 -8.16
N ASN A 897 11.06 -7.12 -8.98
CA ASN A 897 11.12 -8.52 -9.42
C ASN A 897 11.31 -8.57 -10.93
N SER A 898 11.97 -9.61 -11.43
CA SER A 898 12.18 -9.79 -12.87
C SER A 898 12.00 -11.23 -13.32
N VAL A 899 11.41 -11.42 -14.50
CA VAL A 899 10.98 -12.73 -15.01
C VAL A 899 11.43 -12.90 -16.46
N VAL A 900 12.14 -13.98 -16.78
CA VAL A 900 12.42 -14.36 -18.19
C VAL A 900 11.18 -14.98 -18.84
N LEU A 901 10.93 -14.57 -20.08
CA LEU A 901 9.78 -14.98 -20.88
C LEU A 901 10.19 -15.97 -21.99
N PRO A 902 9.28 -16.79 -22.56
CA PRO A 902 9.64 -17.88 -23.47
C PRO A 902 10.42 -17.48 -24.72
N ASN A 903 10.25 -16.24 -25.22
CA ASN A 903 11.00 -15.71 -26.35
C ASN A 903 12.42 -15.19 -26.00
N GLY A 904 12.80 -15.16 -24.71
CA GLY A 904 14.10 -14.69 -24.22
C GLY A 904 14.13 -13.23 -23.75
N THR A 905 13.04 -12.49 -23.90
CA THR A 905 12.89 -11.18 -23.26
C THR A 905 12.75 -11.33 -21.73
N VAL A 906 13.12 -10.30 -20.97
CA VAL A 906 13.01 -10.27 -19.51
C VAL A 906 12.19 -9.06 -19.09
N VAL A 907 11.10 -9.26 -18.35
CA VAL A 907 10.32 -8.15 -17.77
C VAL A 907 10.82 -7.83 -16.37
N VAL A 908 10.90 -6.55 -16.03
CA VAL A 908 11.21 -6.01 -14.70
C VAL A 908 10.00 -5.25 -14.19
N ILE A 909 9.53 -5.59 -12.99
CA ILE A 909 8.25 -5.15 -12.41
C ILE A 909 8.53 -4.52 -11.03
N GLY A 910 7.91 -3.35 -10.78
CA GLY A 910 7.95 -2.69 -9.48
C GLY A 910 9.31 -2.16 -9.07
N GLY A 911 9.61 -2.28 -7.78
CA GLY A 911 10.75 -1.68 -7.10
C GLY A 911 10.57 -0.20 -6.79
N GLN A 912 11.56 0.35 -6.08
CA GLN A 912 11.66 1.75 -5.66
C GLN A 912 12.93 2.38 -6.23
N ALA A 913 12.87 3.66 -6.62
CA ALA A 913 14.06 4.45 -6.94
C ALA A 913 14.94 4.74 -5.71
N TYR A 914 14.37 4.62 -4.51
CA TYR A 914 15.08 4.72 -3.24
C TYR A 914 14.53 3.65 -2.28
N PRO A 915 15.17 2.47 -2.14
CA PRO A 915 14.69 1.37 -1.30
C PRO A 915 14.48 1.77 0.16
N VAL A 916 13.22 1.70 0.61
CA VAL A 916 12.83 1.80 2.02
C VAL A 916 11.85 0.66 2.30
N PRO A 917 12.25 -0.35 3.09
CA PRO A 917 11.35 -1.42 3.53
C PRO A 917 10.04 -0.87 4.09
N PHE A 918 8.94 -1.58 3.83
CA PHE A 918 7.59 -1.24 4.34
C PHE A 918 7.01 0.09 3.83
N SER A 919 7.57 0.65 2.75
CA SER A 919 7.19 1.94 2.17
C SER A 919 6.94 1.82 0.67
N ASP A 920 5.94 2.53 0.16
CA ASP A 920 5.70 2.67 -1.29
C ASP A 920 6.20 4.01 -1.86
N GLN A 921 6.98 4.75 -1.06
CA GLN A 921 7.66 5.95 -1.54
C GLN A 921 8.58 5.61 -2.72
N THR A 922 8.53 6.43 -3.77
CA THR A 922 9.32 6.23 -5.01
C THR A 922 9.08 4.90 -5.74
N ALA A 923 7.98 4.20 -5.45
CA ALA A 923 7.59 2.98 -6.16
C ALA A 923 7.38 3.23 -7.66
N VAL A 924 7.88 2.31 -8.50
CA VAL A 924 7.86 2.44 -9.95
C VAL A 924 6.79 1.55 -10.57
N LEU A 925 5.61 2.14 -10.80
CA LEU A 925 4.42 1.43 -11.32
C LEU A 925 4.57 0.95 -12.78
N THR A 926 5.34 1.66 -13.59
CA THR A 926 5.64 1.28 -14.98
C THR A 926 6.62 0.09 -15.01
N PRO A 927 6.30 -1.08 -15.57
CA PRO A 927 7.25 -2.16 -15.80
C PRO A 927 8.09 -1.90 -17.05
N GLU A 928 9.17 -2.66 -17.23
CA GLU A 928 10.05 -2.55 -18.39
C GLU A 928 10.43 -3.92 -18.96
N LEU A 929 10.35 -4.07 -20.28
CA LEU A 929 10.71 -5.28 -21.02
C LEU A 929 12.07 -5.11 -21.68
N TRP A 930 13.05 -5.91 -21.27
CA TRP A 930 14.38 -5.97 -21.88
C TRP A 930 14.40 -6.93 -23.07
N ASN A 931 15.00 -6.48 -24.18
CA ASN A 931 15.22 -7.30 -25.36
C ASN A 931 16.71 -7.74 -25.47
N PRO A 932 17.04 -9.04 -25.44
CA PRO A 932 18.42 -9.53 -25.51
C PRO A 932 19.11 -9.30 -26.85
N VAL A 933 18.37 -9.04 -27.93
CA VAL A 933 18.93 -8.82 -29.28
C VAL A 933 19.44 -7.39 -29.44
N THR A 934 18.75 -6.41 -28.83
CA THR A 934 19.10 -4.99 -28.91
C THR A 934 19.81 -4.48 -27.65
N GLY A 935 19.69 -5.18 -26.53
CA GLY A 935 20.19 -4.74 -25.22
C GLY A 935 19.39 -3.59 -24.60
N THR A 936 18.20 -3.28 -25.11
CA THR A 936 17.39 -2.11 -24.72
C THR A 936 16.15 -2.48 -23.91
N PHE A 937 15.70 -1.58 -23.05
CA PHE A 937 14.41 -1.66 -22.34
C PHE A 937 13.28 -0.95 -23.11
N THR A 938 12.06 -1.47 -23.01
CA THR A 938 10.81 -0.85 -23.50
C THR A 938 9.83 -0.75 -22.33
N ARG A 939 9.25 0.44 -22.11
CA ARG A 939 8.28 0.66 -21.02
C ARG A 939 6.93 -0.01 -21.35
N LEU A 940 6.40 -0.75 -20.39
CA LEU A 940 5.11 -1.43 -20.47
C LEU A 940 4.00 -0.59 -19.81
N ALA A 941 2.75 -1.04 -19.92
CA ALA A 941 1.60 -0.44 -19.24
C ALA A 941 1.81 -0.44 -17.71
N PRO A 942 1.51 0.66 -16.99
CA PRO A 942 1.69 0.74 -15.55
C PRO A 942 0.72 -0.19 -14.81
N MET A 943 1.20 -0.82 -13.74
CA MET A 943 0.36 -1.57 -12.80
C MET A 943 -0.38 -0.62 -11.83
N ALA A 944 -1.46 -1.09 -11.21
CA ALA A 944 -2.29 -0.26 -10.34
C ALA A 944 -1.78 -0.19 -8.90
N VAL A 945 -1.10 -1.25 -8.44
CA VAL A 945 -0.67 -1.41 -7.03
C VAL A 945 0.87 -1.36 -6.95
N PRO A 946 1.47 -0.61 -6.01
CA PRO A 946 2.90 -0.67 -5.74
C PRO A 946 3.38 -2.10 -5.45
N ARG A 947 4.47 -2.53 -6.12
CA ARG A 947 5.17 -3.78 -5.82
C ARG A 947 6.58 -3.43 -5.38
N THR A 948 6.77 -3.30 -4.08
CA THR A 948 7.99 -2.79 -3.46
C THR A 948 8.62 -3.88 -2.59
N TYR A 949 9.02 -3.55 -1.36
CA TYR A 949 9.57 -4.53 -0.44
C TYR A 949 8.55 -5.61 -0.10
N HIS A 950 9.00 -6.88 -0.04
CA HIS A 950 8.14 -8.06 0.10
C HIS A 950 7.13 -8.30 -1.05
N SER A 951 7.40 -7.82 -2.27
CA SER A 951 6.68 -8.24 -3.47
C SER A 951 7.36 -9.41 -4.21
N VAL A 952 6.60 -10.12 -5.05
CA VAL A 952 7.03 -11.26 -5.87
C VAL A 952 6.58 -11.13 -7.33
N ALA A 953 7.19 -11.88 -8.25
CA ALA A 953 6.65 -12.11 -9.59
C ALA A 953 7.07 -13.47 -10.17
N ASN A 954 6.19 -14.13 -10.95
CA ASN A 954 6.45 -15.45 -11.55
C ASN A 954 5.89 -15.57 -12.97
N LEU A 955 6.61 -16.28 -13.86
CA LEU A 955 6.08 -16.75 -15.14
C LEU A 955 4.97 -17.78 -14.88
N LEU A 956 3.87 -17.71 -15.64
CA LEU A 956 2.76 -18.66 -15.56
C LEU A 956 2.77 -19.66 -16.74
N PRO A 957 2.14 -20.84 -16.60
CA PRO A 957 2.10 -21.85 -17.67
C PRO A 957 1.41 -21.40 -18.96
N ASP A 958 0.60 -20.34 -18.92
CA ASP A 958 -0.02 -19.73 -20.08
C ASP A 958 0.83 -18.62 -20.74
N GLY A 959 2.07 -18.39 -20.26
CA GLY A 959 2.99 -17.38 -20.78
C GLY A 959 2.72 -15.95 -20.31
N ARG A 960 1.80 -15.74 -19.36
CA ARG A 960 1.62 -14.47 -18.63
C ARG A 960 2.54 -14.39 -17.41
N VAL A 961 2.56 -13.25 -16.72
CA VAL A 961 3.36 -13.03 -15.50
C VAL A 961 2.47 -12.58 -14.35
N PHE A 962 2.47 -13.31 -13.25
CA PHE A 962 1.89 -12.84 -11.99
C PHE A 962 2.87 -11.88 -11.30
N SER A 963 2.37 -10.82 -10.65
CA SER A 963 3.12 -10.08 -9.63
C SER A 963 2.20 -9.62 -8.52
N GLY A 964 2.64 -9.79 -7.26
CA GLY A 964 1.82 -9.54 -6.09
C GLY A 964 2.64 -9.24 -4.84
N GLY A 965 1.94 -8.99 -3.73
CA GLY A 965 2.57 -8.70 -2.45
C GLY A 965 3.14 -7.29 -2.37
N GLY A 966 3.86 -7.05 -1.28
CA GLY A 966 4.29 -5.73 -0.82
C GLY A 966 3.89 -5.50 0.65
N GLY A 967 4.79 -4.97 1.46
CA GLY A 967 4.53 -4.67 2.88
C GLY A 967 4.90 -5.80 3.83
N LEU A 968 3.91 -6.56 4.31
CA LEU A 968 3.94 -7.44 5.49
C LEU A 968 4.50 -6.74 6.75
N CYS A 969 3.76 -5.76 7.28
CA CYS A 969 4.16 -4.95 8.44
C CYS A 969 3.02 -4.69 9.45
N GLY A 970 2.06 -5.61 9.57
CA GLY A 970 0.94 -5.54 10.50
C GLY A 970 -0.07 -4.46 10.13
N THR A 971 -0.27 -3.46 10.99
CA THR A 971 -1.24 -2.39 10.74
C THR A 971 -0.71 -1.27 9.83
N CYS A 972 0.23 -1.56 8.95
CA CYS A 972 0.78 -0.61 7.99
C CYS A 972 -0.12 -0.45 6.76
N ALA A 973 -0.23 0.78 6.24
CA ALA A 973 -1.03 1.08 5.04
C ALA A 973 -0.38 0.61 3.72
N THR A 974 0.78 -0.03 3.79
CA THR A 974 1.61 -0.52 2.67
C THR A 974 1.57 -2.05 2.53
N ASN A 975 0.65 -2.71 3.25
CA ASN A 975 0.31 -4.11 3.04
C ASN A 975 -0.55 -4.27 1.78
N HIS A 976 -0.06 -5.06 0.83
CA HIS A 976 -0.77 -5.38 -0.42
C HIS A 976 -1.12 -6.88 -0.45
N PRO A 977 -2.24 -7.28 0.19
CA PRO A 977 -2.73 -8.67 0.21
C PRO A 977 -3.41 -9.02 -1.12
N ASP A 978 -2.68 -8.88 -2.22
CA ASP A 978 -3.21 -9.03 -3.58
C ASP A 978 -2.10 -9.27 -4.62
N GLY A 979 -2.51 -9.51 -5.86
CA GLY A 979 -1.65 -9.55 -7.03
C GLY A 979 -2.37 -9.15 -8.32
N GLN A 980 -1.61 -8.91 -9.39
CA GLN A 980 -2.12 -8.66 -10.74
C GLN A 980 -1.41 -9.59 -11.73
N ILE A 981 -2.01 -9.82 -12.90
CA ILE A 981 -1.41 -10.62 -13.98
C ILE A 981 -1.13 -9.71 -15.18
N LEU A 982 0.14 -9.58 -15.56
CA LEU A 982 0.58 -8.95 -16.80
C LEU A 982 0.47 -9.95 -17.95
N THR A 983 -0.21 -9.54 -19.01
CA THR A 983 -0.23 -10.22 -20.31
C THR A 983 0.82 -9.56 -21.21
N PRO A 984 1.96 -10.23 -21.50
CA PRO A 984 3.06 -9.59 -22.21
C PRO A 984 2.75 -9.30 -23.69
N PRO A 985 3.46 -8.35 -24.33
CA PRO A 985 3.11 -7.87 -25.66
C PRO A 985 3.15 -8.93 -26.78
N TYR A 986 3.93 -10.01 -26.61
CA TYR A 986 3.94 -11.14 -27.56
C TYR A 986 2.63 -11.93 -27.59
N LEU A 987 1.74 -11.82 -26.59
CA LEU A 987 0.43 -12.46 -26.59
C LEU A 987 -0.66 -11.59 -27.24
N LEU A 988 -0.36 -10.35 -27.63
CA LEU A 988 -1.36 -9.33 -27.91
C LEU A 988 -1.18 -8.70 -29.29
N ASN A 989 -2.29 -8.47 -29.97
CA ASN A 989 -2.40 -7.55 -31.11
C ASN A 989 -2.45 -6.09 -30.60
N PRO A 990 -2.27 -5.08 -31.46
CA PRO A 990 -2.28 -3.66 -31.04
C PRO A 990 -3.55 -3.21 -30.32
N ASP A 991 -4.70 -3.83 -30.64
CA ASP A 991 -6.02 -3.57 -30.04
C ASP A 991 -6.27 -4.30 -28.71
N GLY A 992 -5.28 -5.05 -28.19
CA GLY A 992 -5.40 -5.83 -26.97
C GLY A 992 -6.05 -7.21 -27.15
N THR A 993 -6.44 -7.60 -28.36
CA THR A 993 -6.94 -8.95 -28.62
C THR A 993 -5.81 -9.99 -28.58
N PRO A 994 -6.05 -11.24 -28.14
CA PRO A 994 -5.04 -12.28 -28.14
C PRO A 994 -4.53 -12.64 -29.55
N LYS A 995 -3.21 -12.73 -29.71
CA LYS A 995 -2.58 -13.33 -30.90
C LYS A 995 -2.94 -14.81 -31.01
N PRO A 996 -3.10 -15.36 -32.24
CA PRO A 996 -3.14 -16.81 -32.44
C PRO A 996 -1.87 -17.45 -31.87
N ARG A 997 -2.01 -18.61 -31.20
CA ARG A 997 -0.90 -19.29 -30.53
C ARG A 997 -0.70 -20.68 -31.14
N PRO A 998 0.55 -21.19 -31.27
CA PRO A 998 0.76 -22.61 -31.52
C PRO A 998 0.24 -23.44 -30.33
N THR A 999 -0.14 -24.69 -30.58
CA THR A 999 -0.65 -25.61 -29.55
C THR A 999 0.18 -26.88 -29.54
N ILE A 1000 0.75 -27.25 -28.39
CA ILE A 1000 1.40 -28.56 -28.20
C ILE A 1000 0.30 -29.62 -28.02
N THR A 1001 0.15 -30.49 -29.02
CA THR A 1001 -0.86 -31.56 -29.06
C THR A 1001 -0.37 -32.83 -28.35
N SER A 1002 0.94 -33.11 -28.36
CA SER A 1002 1.55 -34.18 -27.59
C SER A 1002 2.98 -33.84 -27.14
N ALA A 1003 3.34 -34.24 -25.93
CA ALA A 1003 4.69 -34.14 -25.36
C ALA A 1003 4.85 -35.19 -24.26
N PRO A 1004 6.06 -35.69 -23.98
CA PRO A 1004 6.30 -36.55 -22.82
C PRO A 1004 6.27 -35.72 -21.52
N THR A 1005 5.84 -36.34 -20.42
CA THR A 1005 5.83 -35.73 -19.08
C THR A 1005 7.17 -35.85 -18.35
N THR A 1006 8.08 -36.70 -18.82
CA THR A 1006 9.45 -36.87 -18.29
C THR A 1006 10.47 -37.01 -19.41
N ALA A 1007 11.72 -36.58 -19.17
CA ALA A 1007 12.85 -36.85 -20.07
C ALA A 1007 14.20 -36.84 -19.35
N ALA A 1008 15.11 -37.73 -19.78
CA ALA A 1008 16.50 -37.71 -19.36
C ALA A 1008 17.29 -36.56 -20.03
N ASN A 1009 18.38 -36.11 -19.40
CA ASN A 1009 19.37 -35.25 -20.05
C ASN A 1009 19.97 -35.97 -21.27
N GLY A 1010 20.10 -35.26 -22.40
CA GLY A 1010 20.55 -35.84 -23.68
C GLY A 1010 19.48 -36.60 -24.46
N ALA A 1011 18.27 -36.78 -23.93
CA ALA A 1011 17.20 -37.49 -24.65
C ALA A 1011 16.68 -36.67 -25.83
N ALA A 1012 16.53 -37.33 -26.99
CA ALA A 1012 15.77 -36.81 -28.12
C ALA A 1012 14.29 -37.17 -27.95
N VAL A 1013 13.42 -36.16 -27.87
CA VAL A 1013 11.97 -36.34 -27.65
C VAL A 1013 11.15 -35.75 -28.79
N THR A 1014 10.07 -36.44 -29.17
CA THR A 1014 9.15 -35.98 -30.22
C THR A 1014 7.97 -35.23 -29.60
N ILE A 1015 7.70 -34.04 -30.13
CA ILE A 1015 6.64 -33.13 -29.71
C ILE A 1015 5.68 -32.92 -30.89
N GLY A 1016 4.40 -33.21 -30.66
CA GLY A 1016 3.31 -32.92 -31.59
C GLY A 1016 2.81 -31.49 -31.43
N THR A 1017 2.51 -30.82 -32.54
CA THR A 1017 1.92 -29.47 -32.57
C THR A 1017 0.74 -29.41 -33.53
N ASP A 1018 -0.08 -28.36 -33.44
CA ASP A 1018 -1.16 -28.07 -34.40
C ASP A 1018 -0.65 -27.51 -35.74
N ARG A 1019 0.55 -26.91 -35.73
CA ARG A 1019 1.20 -26.25 -36.87
C ARG A 1019 2.73 -26.37 -36.81
N ALA A 1020 3.42 -25.92 -37.85
CA ALA A 1020 4.88 -25.84 -37.86
C ALA A 1020 5.38 -24.75 -36.90
N VAL A 1021 6.46 -25.02 -36.17
CA VAL A 1021 7.03 -24.11 -35.17
C VAL A 1021 8.54 -23.95 -35.38
N THR A 1022 9.07 -22.76 -35.09
CA THR A 1022 10.47 -22.40 -35.37
C THR A 1022 11.40 -22.68 -34.19
N GLY A 1023 10.86 -22.75 -32.98
CA GLY A 1023 11.61 -22.95 -31.75
C GLY A 1023 10.78 -23.60 -30.65
N PHE A 1024 11.47 -24.12 -29.65
CA PHE A 1024 10.91 -24.46 -28.35
C PHE A 1024 11.69 -23.75 -27.25
N ALA A 1025 11.06 -23.55 -26.09
CA ALA A 1025 11.72 -23.06 -24.89
C ALA A 1025 11.33 -23.91 -23.68
N LEU A 1026 12.33 -24.41 -22.96
CA LEU A 1026 12.16 -24.96 -21.62
C LEU A 1026 12.39 -23.83 -20.62
N MET A 1027 11.36 -23.53 -19.83
CA MET A 1027 11.42 -22.56 -18.74
C MET A 1027 11.34 -23.33 -17.43
N ARG A 1028 12.40 -23.32 -16.61
CA ARG A 1028 12.35 -24.01 -15.31
C ARG A 1028 11.35 -23.30 -14.40
N VAL A 1029 10.52 -24.04 -13.66
CA VAL A 1029 9.51 -23.42 -12.79
C VAL A 1029 10.20 -22.60 -11.69
N GLY A 1030 9.79 -21.34 -11.54
CA GLY A 1030 10.43 -20.37 -10.63
C GLY A 1030 9.86 -20.39 -9.21
N SER A 1031 10.67 -19.97 -8.25
CA SER A 1031 10.24 -19.67 -6.88
C SER A 1031 10.88 -18.36 -6.42
N THR A 1032 10.12 -17.51 -5.74
CA THR A 1032 10.47 -16.10 -5.58
C THR A 1032 10.20 -15.58 -4.19
N THR A 1033 11.17 -14.87 -3.61
CA THR A 1033 10.96 -13.99 -2.47
C THR A 1033 12.07 -12.95 -2.42
N HIS A 1034 11.83 -11.76 -1.88
CA HIS A 1034 12.87 -10.76 -1.62
C HIS A 1034 13.80 -10.47 -2.84
N THR A 1035 13.23 -10.29 -4.03
CA THR A 1035 13.97 -10.06 -5.31
C THR A 1035 14.75 -11.27 -5.86
N VAL A 1036 14.81 -12.38 -5.13
CA VAL A 1036 15.55 -13.61 -5.46
C VAL A 1036 14.60 -14.62 -6.13
N ASP A 1037 14.98 -15.09 -7.32
CA ASP A 1037 14.54 -16.36 -7.91
C ASP A 1037 15.75 -17.01 -8.59
N THR A 1038 16.21 -18.12 -8.04
CA THR A 1038 17.38 -18.90 -8.48
C THR A 1038 16.99 -20.15 -9.27
N ASP A 1039 15.69 -20.47 -9.30
CA ASP A 1039 15.15 -21.63 -9.99
C ASP A 1039 14.88 -21.29 -11.46
N GLN A 1040 14.38 -20.08 -11.75
CA GLN A 1040 14.05 -19.66 -13.11
C GLN A 1040 15.30 -19.65 -14.01
N ARG A 1041 15.17 -20.31 -15.16
CA ARG A 1041 16.14 -20.25 -16.25
C ARG A 1041 15.46 -20.66 -17.55
N ARG A 1042 15.91 -20.07 -18.65
CA ARG A 1042 15.45 -20.38 -20.00
C ARG A 1042 16.49 -21.17 -20.78
N ILE A 1043 16.02 -22.19 -21.49
CA ILE A 1043 16.80 -22.98 -22.45
C ILE A 1043 16.05 -22.95 -23.79
N PRO A 1044 16.51 -22.20 -24.80
CA PRO A 1044 15.99 -22.33 -26.16
C PRO A 1044 16.43 -23.66 -26.78
N LEU A 1045 15.54 -24.28 -27.55
CA LEU A 1045 15.77 -25.53 -28.27
C LEU A 1045 15.36 -25.38 -29.73
N THR A 1046 16.26 -25.74 -30.65
CA THR A 1046 15.98 -25.77 -32.09
C THR A 1046 15.33 -27.10 -32.46
N PRO A 1047 14.12 -27.12 -33.06
CA PRO A 1047 13.48 -28.35 -33.50
C PRO A 1047 14.08 -28.89 -34.80
N ILE A 1048 14.17 -30.22 -34.87
CA ILE A 1048 14.32 -30.97 -36.12
C ILE A 1048 12.89 -31.32 -36.60
N PRO A 1049 12.38 -30.75 -37.70
CA PRO A 1049 11.05 -31.07 -38.20
C PRO A 1049 11.00 -32.48 -38.77
N LEU A 1050 10.07 -33.31 -38.27
CA LEU A 1050 9.77 -34.65 -38.80
C LEU A 1050 8.56 -34.60 -39.76
N SER A 1051 7.62 -33.70 -39.48
CA SER A 1051 6.51 -33.31 -40.35
C SER A 1051 6.06 -31.88 -39.99
N PRO A 1052 5.14 -31.25 -40.73
CA PRO A 1052 4.61 -29.93 -40.36
C PRO A 1052 3.91 -29.84 -38.99
N THR A 1053 3.64 -30.97 -38.32
CA THR A 1053 2.96 -31.07 -37.02
C THR A 1053 3.70 -31.95 -36.02
N SER A 1054 4.95 -32.35 -36.32
CA SER A 1054 5.75 -33.24 -35.47
C SER A 1054 7.22 -32.84 -35.52
N HIS A 1055 7.79 -32.55 -34.35
CA HIS A 1055 9.11 -31.96 -34.20
C HIS A 1055 9.92 -32.76 -33.18
N GLN A 1056 11.19 -33.04 -33.47
CA GLN A 1056 12.12 -33.62 -32.49
C GLN A 1056 12.95 -32.51 -31.85
N ILE A 1057 13.07 -32.53 -30.53
CA ILE A 1057 13.98 -31.66 -29.75
C ILE A 1057 14.89 -32.54 -28.88
N THR A 1058 16.11 -32.07 -28.60
CA THR A 1058 17.06 -32.78 -27.73
C THR A 1058 17.22 -32.02 -26.42
N ILE A 1059 16.97 -32.69 -25.30
CA ILE A 1059 17.21 -32.14 -23.96
C ILE A 1059 18.73 -31.99 -23.75
N PRO A 1060 19.25 -30.87 -23.22
CA PRO A 1060 20.68 -30.68 -22.99
C PRO A 1060 21.30 -31.80 -22.14
N THR A 1061 22.44 -32.33 -22.60
CA THR A 1061 23.15 -33.45 -21.95
C THR A 1061 23.83 -33.03 -20.64
N ASP A 1062 24.22 -31.76 -20.48
CA ASP A 1062 24.74 -31.26 -19.20
C ASP A 1062 23.58 -30.95 -18.23
N PRO A 1063 23.46 -31.67 -17.10
CA PRO A 1063 22.47 -31.37 -16.07
C PRO A 1063 22.77 -30.05 -15.33
N GLY A 1064 23.85 -29.34 -15.64
CA GLY A 1064 24.06 -27.95 -15.26
C GLY A 1064 23.28 -26.93 -16.09
N VAL A 1065 23.00 -27.26 -17.36
CA VAL A 1065 22.17 -26.45 -18.26
C VAL A 1065 20.70 -26.76 -17.98
N ALA A 1066 20.33 -28.03 -18.19
CA ALA A 1066 19.02 -28.55 -17.86
C ALA A 1066 19.06 -29.25 -16.49
N LEU A 1067 19.03 -28.45 -15.43
CA LEU A 1067 18.91 -28.91 -14.03
C LEU A 1067 17.79 -29.95 -13.88
N PRO A 1068 17.95 -30.96 -13.02
CA PRO A 1068 16.84 -31.80 -12.61
C PRO A 1068 15.67 -30.98 -12.02
N GLY A 1069 14.43 -31.37 -12.32
CA GLY A 1069 13.20 -30.72 -11.84
C GLY A 1069 12.14 -30.47 -12.93
N SER A 1070 11.04 -29.80 -12.57
CA SER A 1070 9.95 -29.45 -13.50
C SER A 1070 10.26 -28.24 -14.38
N TYR A 1071 9.79 -28.30 -15.62
CA TYR A 1071 9.87 -27.25 -16.63
C TYR A 1071 8.53 -27.04 -17.32
N LEU A 1072 8.29 -25.80 -17.73
CA LEU A 1072 7.27 -25.43 -18.71
C LEU A 1072 7.91 -25.53 -20.12
N LEU A 1073 7.46 -26.49 -20.93
CA LEU A 1073 7.81 -26.58 -22.34
C LEU A 1073 6.84 -25.74 -23.17
N PHE A 1074 7.36 -24.69 -23.80
CA PHE A 1074 6.66 -23.84 -24.75
C PHE A 1074 7.11 -24.13 -26.19
N ALA A 1075 6.18 -24.12 -27.14
CA ALA A 1075 6.48 -24.03 -28.57
C ALA A 1075 6.40 -22.56 -29.01
N LEU A 1076 7.24 -22.15 -29.96
CA LEU A 1076 7.34 -20.78 -30.47
C LEU A 1076 7.11 -20.77 -32.00
N ASP A 1077 6.27 -19.87 -32.49
CA ASP A 1077 6.15 -19.60 -33.93
C ASP A 1077 7.22 -18.60 -34.43
N ALA A 1078 7.14 -18.23 -35.71
CA ALA A 1078 8.13 -17.37 -36.36
C ALA A 1078 8.25 -15.96 -35.73
N ASP A 1079 7.16 -15.44 -35.15
CA ASP A 1079 7.13 -14.15 -34.46
C ASP A 1079 7.47 -14.27 -32.96
N GLY A 1080 7.75 -15.50 -32.49
CA GLY A 1080 8.09 -15.80 -31.10
C GLY A 1080 6.88 -15.86 -30.16
N VAL A 1081 5.66 -16.02 -30.69
CA VAL A 1081 4.45 -16.17 -29.87
C VAL A 1081 4.46 -17.57 -29.23
N PRO A 1082 4.40 -17.68 -27.89
CA PRO A 1082 4.45 -18.96 -27.22
C PRO A 1082 3.09 -19.66 -27.18
N SER A 1083 3.11 -20.98 -27.25
CA SER A 1083 1.98 -21.84 -26.88
C SER A 1083 1.56 -21.64 -25.41
N THR A 1084 0.47 -22.26 -24.98
CA THR A 1084 0.39 -22.66 -23.56
C THR A 1084 1.39 -23.80 -23.31
N ALA A 1085 1.98 -23.85 -22.12
CA ALA A 1085 3.01 -24.83 -21.82
C ALA A 1085 2.44 -26.26 -21.64
N LYS A 1086 3.31 -27.25 -21.85
CA LYS A 1086 3.18 -28.57 -21.20
C LYS A 1086 4.21 -28.67 -20.08
N GLU A 1087 3.85 -29.28 -18.96
CA GLU A 1087 4.84 -29.59 -17.93
C GLU A 1087 5.65 -30.83 -18.34
N ILE A 1088 6.98 -30.75 -18.15
CA ILE A 1088 7.92 -31.86 -18.33
C ILE A 1088 8.93 -31.86 -17.18
N ARG A 1089 9.17 -33.00 -16.54
CA ARG A 1089 10.22 -33.17 -15.53
C ARG A 1089 11.49 -33.72 -16.17
N ILE A 1090 12.61 -33.02 -15.96
CA ILE A 1090 13.91 -33.36 -16.55
C ILE A 1090 14.83 -33.98 -15.48
N GLY A 1091 15.73 -34.86 -15.92
CA GLY A 1091 16.76 -35.47 -15.07
C GLY A 1091 16.31 -36.76 -14.38
N GLN A 1092 15.48 -37.55 -15.05
CA GLN A 1092 15.06 -38.90 -14.66
C GLN A 1092 15.40 -39.93 -15.73
#